data_AF-A0A0H5CCL5-F1
#
_entry.id   AF-A0A0H5CCL5-F1
#
_cell.length_a   1.000
_cell.length_b   1.000
_cell.length_c   1.000
_cell.angle_alpha   90.00
_cell.angle_beta   90.00
_cell.angle_gamma   90.00
#
_symmetry.space_group_name_H-M   'P 1'
#
loop_
_entity.id
_entity.type
_entity.pdbx_description
1 polymer ?
#
loop_
_entity_poly.entity_id
_entity_poly.type
_entity_poly.pdbx_seq_one_letter_code
_entity_poly.pdbx_strand_id
1 'polypeptide(L)'
;MQAPDDPALAAAVTAADRVPLARLLVDWARDARFAHTLSDLSTVVDTVTVERAITGDLPAECTLVEGFSAASLTATLTGTRAQDPHDIARMFSPYGTGATLLADDQVDAPLTLDLGLTTRAGPRLLRQFTGTTRTVRVNARNRTVTVEALDPAERLRGAVTLPVGAAEERTYRNTAFWIYRDRVNTQWVVDFVLRRNGIYMSPPPRPGCIWAMTCHGGLYPDIGFNRSVISGDKTTSAVPEFVAGRYGLAANGGPEIRSLIGSRTAGVGFNFGTRGVGHVFDFHIKAGASNAFHPYSDGTIVQASTSRVTREGATVEILISTNGQLSARVLYNPTTNSNPVVAATIPGPTITGAADWHSVGFWITYDIDNLRVFTRWHLDGVQTATVTTPANVQSLVGQTRGHVYLNTCLPVQCVQIAEAAAPPAGWGVPHVSQADLDTGLNWMTGLPDIVGADSWTVIKAAVAAEYGLVAFTEHGRFRFTARAKAPPAPVKTISANVDLADLDLSTSLDGVRNEITFRHAPRLERVSAVVYTARTIDELDTGALNTRFLTLPLDKRARLSTTLLRYTKAEWPTAASGGYVVVNANTGAEVTSSVTVTLGLVDGDAAAAVVISNANTFPIRFANGSEPAFKIRGFPVTDDPPLPTTLTDTASAARFGRRVLDLPDSGFRHHPAAAADVAASVLADLARPTPVLADIPVVGDPRVQLGDVVTLTDPTGLGGPITGSVIALRRSHSTSEGLTDRLTLRTRPPA
;
A
#
# COMPACT_ATOMS: atom_id res chain seq x y z
N MET A 1 -6.91 23.86 3.60
CA MET A 1 -8.10 24.42 4.27
C MET A 1 -9.33 23.65 3.83
N GLN A 2 -10.21 23.32 4.76
CA GLN A 2 -11.50 22.68 4.51
C GLN A 2 -12.54 23.74 4.14
N ALA A 3 -13.35 23.49 3.11
CA ALA A 3 -14.37 24.41 2.60
C ALA A 3 -13.85 25.86 2.38
N PRO A 4 -12.75 26.06 1.62
CA PRO A 4 -12.23 27.41 1.35
C PRO A 4 -13.25 28.30 0.63
N ASP A 5 -14.18 27.69 -0.11
CA ASP A 5 -15.20 28.36 -0.91
C ASP A 5 -16.52 28.64 -0.13
N ASP A 6 -16.55 28.50 1.20
CA ASP A 6 -17.71 28.88 2.03
C ASP A 6 -17.53 30.29 2.64
N PRO A 7 -17.95 31.37 1.95
CA PRO A 7 -17.79 32.73 2.44
C PRO A 7 -18.68 33.04 3.64
N ALA A 8 -19.79 32.31 3.84
CA ALA A 8 -20.69 32.54 4.97
C ALA A 8 -20.05 32.05 6.27
N LEU A 9 -19.41 30.88 6.22
CA LEU A 9 -18.62 30.37 7.35
C LEU A 9 -17.38 31.24 7.59
N ALA A 10 -16.69 31.67 6.53
CA ALA A 10 -15.56 32.59 6.63
C ALA A 10 -15.92 33.87 7.38
N ALA A 11 -17.04 34.50 7.02
CA ALA A 11 -17.52 35.72 7.67
C ALA A 11 -17.96 35.48 9.12
N ALA A 12 -18.54 34.31 9.43
CA ALA A 12 -18.93 33.97 10.80
C ALA A 12 -17.73 33.73 11.72
N VAL A 13 -16.61 33.18 11.20
CA VAL A 13 -15.38 33.00 11.97
C VAL A 13 -14.83 34.36 12.44
N THR A 14 -14.90 35.38 11.59
CA THR A 14 -14.38 36.73 11.88
C THR A 14 -15.39 37.65 12.58
N ALA A 15 -16.60 37.16 12.86
CA ALA A 15 -17.64 37.96 13.52
C ALA A 15 -17.32 38.15 15.02
N ALA A 16 -17.70 39.30 15.57
CA ALA A 16 -17.57 39.57 17.01
C ALA A 16 -18.44 38.60 17.84
N ASP A 17 -19.71 38.44 17.44
CA ASP A 17 -20.64 37.50 18.04
C ASP A 17 -20.60 36.17 17.29
N ARG A 18 -20.07 35.14 17.95
CA ARG A 18 -19.96 33.78 17.41
C ARG A 18 -20.90 32.84 18.16
N VAL A 19 -21.64 32.05 17.40
CA VAL A 19 -22.49 30.99 17.96
C VAL A 19 -21.93 29.64 17.51
N PRO A 20 -21.00 29.06 18.28
CA PRO A 20 -20.37 27.80 17.92
C PRO A 20 -21.34 26.63 18.04
N LEU A 21 -21.15 25.66 17.17
CA LEU A 21 -21.97 24.47 17.07
C LEU A 21 -21.08 23.24 17.17
N ALA A 22 -21.53 22.23 17.89
CA ALA A 22 -20.92 20.91 17.92
C ALA A 22 -21.96 19.84 17.60
N ARG A 23 -21.57 18.90 16.74
CA ARG A 23 -22.35 17.70 16.44
C ARG A 23 -21.50 16.47 16.65
N LEU A 24 -21.81 15.70 17.70
CA LEU A 24 -21.12 14.45 18.03
C LEU A 24 -22.07 13.28 17.78
N LEU A 25 -21.74 12.47 16.78
CA LEU A 25 -22.51 11.28 16.40
C LEU A 25 -21.70 10.02 16.68
N VAL A 26 -22.32 9.02 17.29
CA VAL A 26 -21.73 7.70 17.55
C VAL A 26 -22.64 6.60 16.99
N ASP A 27 -22.06 5.70 16.22
CA ASP A 27 -22.72 4.56 15.63
C ASP A 27 -22.58 3.33 16.53
N TRP A 28 -23.37 3.31 17.61
CA TRP A 28 -23.38 2.20 18.57
C TRP A 28 -23.77 0.86 17.92
N ALA A 29 -24.53 0.88 16.81
CA ALA A 29 -24.97 -0.31 16.09
C ALA A 29 -23.97 -0.81 15.04
N ARG A 30 -22.94 -0.01 14.70
CA ARG A 30 -21.91 -0.32 13.70
C ARG A 30 -22.50 -0.61 12.31
N ASP A 31 -23.59 0.06 11.95
CA ASP A 31 -24.33 -0.12 10.70
C ASP A 31 -24.27 1.10 9.76
N ALA A 32 -23.49 2.12 10.14
CA ALA A 32 -23.31 3.41 9.49
C ALA A 32 -24.59 4.26 9.39
N ARG A 33 -25.68 3.90 10.10
CA ARG A 33 -26.95 4.65 10.06
C ARG A 33 -27.08 5.66 11.19
N PHE A 34 -26.28 5.54 12.25
CA PHE A 34 -26.37 6.42 13.44
C PHE A 34 -27.80 6.49 13.99
N ALA A 35 -28.53 5.38 13.95
CA ALA A 35 -29.95 5.33 14.26
C ALA A 35 -30.27 4.97 15.72
N HIS A 36 -29.24 4.71 16.55
CA HIS A 36 -29.45 4.38 17.95
C HIS A 36 -29.98 5.61 18.72
N THR A 37 -30.78 5.40 19.76
CA THR A 37 -31.35 6.52 20.54
C THR A 37 -30.26 7.42 21.11
N LEU A 38 -29.11 6.85 21.51
CA LEU A 38 -27.90 7.55 21.96
C LEU A 38 -26.91 7.92 20.83
N SER A 39 -27.26 7.78 19.56
CA SER A 39 -26.33 8.09 18.48
C SER A 39 -26.01 9.57 18.39
N ASP A 40 -26.98 10.46 18.59
CA ASP A 40 -26.74 11.90 18.62
C ASP A 40 -26.53 12.40 20.06
N LEU A 41 -25.27 12.73 20.37
CA LEU A 41 -24.82 13.23 21.67
C LEU A 41 -24.69 14.75 21.72
N SER A 42 -25.03 15.45 20.63
CA SER A 42 -24.73 16.88 20.44
C SER A 42 -25.31 17.79 21.54
N THR A 43 -26.49 17.45 22.05
CA THR A 43 -27.21 18.25 23.07
C THR A 43 -26.63 18.11 24.49
N VAL A 44 -25.79 17.10 24.73
CA VAL A 44 -25.17 16.83 26.03
C VAL A 44 -23.65 17.04 26.02
N VAL A 45 -23.07 17.49 24.89
CA VAL A 45 -21.66 17.87 24.83
C VAL A 45 -21.45 19.15 25.64
N ASP A 46 -20.67 19.05 26.72
CA ASP A 46 -20.22 20.21 27.48
C ASP A 46 -18.89 20.73 26.94
N THR A 47 -17.94 19.81 26.78
CA THR A 47 -16.63 20.09 26.18
C THR A 47 -16.26 19.01 25.19
N VAL A 48 -15.60 19.39 24.10
CA VAL A 48 -14.96 18.46 23.18
C VAL A 48 -13.65 19.05 22.69
N THR A 49 -12.59 18.25 22.75
CA THR A 49 -11.25 18.60 22.29
C THR A 49 -10.79 17.59 21.26
N VAL A 50 -10.26 18.08 20.15
CA VAL A 50 -9.55 17.29 19.14
C VAL A 50 -8.10 17.74 19.10
N GLU A 51 -7.19 16.79 19.25
CA GLU A 51 -5.75 17.02 19.20
C GLU A 51 -5.14 16.29 18.01
N ARG A 52 -4.30 17.01 17.27
CA ARG A 52 -3.47 16.50 16.17
C ARG A 52 -2.08 17.08 16.30
N ALA A 53 -1.07 16.24 16.18
CA ALA A 53 0.31 16.68 16.12
C ALA A 53 1.07 15.78 15.14
N ILE A 54 1.89 16.41 14.31
CA ILE A 54 2.91 15.73 13.55
C ILE A 54 4.04 15.39 14.51
N THR A 55 4.37 14.10 14.60
CA THR A 55 5.51 13.60 15.36
C THR A 55 6.50 12.97 14.40
N GLY A 56 7.74 13.48 14.40
CA GLY A 56 8.84 13.02 13.54
C GLY A 56 9.93 12.28 14.31
N ASP A 57 10.83 11.63 13.58
CA ASP A 57 11.94 10.85 14.15
C ASP A 57 13.21 11.68 14.37
N LEU A 58 13.22 12.93 13.90
CA LEU A 58 14.31 13.86 14.17
C LEU A 58 14.27 14.36 15.62
N PRO A 59 15.42 14.77 16.18
CA PRO A 59 15.46 15.48 17.45
C PRO A 59 14.47 16.66 17.47
N ALA A 60 13.88 16.96 18.62
CA ALA A 60 12.83 17.97 18.75
C ALA A 60 13.25 19.34 18.19
N GLU A 61 14.52 19.69 18.33
CA GLU A 61 15.12 20.91 17.77
C GLU A 61 15.22 20.92 16.23
N CYS A 62 15.21 19.75 15.59
CA CYS A 62 15.28 19.58 14.14
C CYS A 62 13.93 19.22 13.48
N THR A 63 12.82 19.27 14.21
CA THR A 63 11.55 18.56 13.89
C THR A 63 10.97 18.52 12.46
N LEU A 64 11.34 19.27 11.43
CA LEU A 64 10.71 19.23 10.07
C LEU A 64 9.16 19.14 10.01
N VAL A 65 8.59 19.07 8.79
CA VAL A 65 7.14 18.82 8.56
C VAL A 65 7.00 17.40 8.05
N GLU A 66 7.28 16.44 8.92
CA GLU A 66 7.40 15.02 8.57
C GLU A 66 6.99 14.11 9.73
N GLY A 67 6.75 12.85 9.42
CA GLY A 67 6.45 11.81 10.38
C GLY A 67 5.01 11.37 10.31
N PHE A 68 4.35 11.24 11.46
CA PHE A 68 3.01 10.70 11.55
C PHE A 68 2.14 11.54 12.48
N SER A 69 0.86 11.64 12.10
CA SER A 69 -0.18 12.20 12.96
C SER A 69 -1.22 11.13 13.24
N ALA A 70 -1.52 10.96 14.52
CA ALA A 70 -2.76 10.34 14.96
C ALA A 70 -3.60 11.43 15.62
N ALA A 71 -4.88 11.51 15.25
CA ALA A 71 -5.80 12.40 15.94
C ALA A 71 -6.43 11.68 17.14
N SER A 72 -6.62 12.41 18.22
CA SER A 72 -7.44 11.96 19.34
C SER A 72 -8.59 12.93 19.59
N LEU A 73 -9.69 12.40 20.10
CA LEU A 73 -10.86 13.16 20.53
C LEU A 73 -11.14 12.83 21.98
N THR A 74 -11.39 13.86 22.79
CA THR A 74 -11.91 13.73 24.16
C THR A 74 -13.16 14.59 24.28
N ALA A 75 -14.30 14.00 24.61
CA ALA A 75 -15.56 14.70 24.84
C ALA A 75 -16.05 14.45 26.28
N THR A 76 -16.45 15.51 26.97
CA THR A 76 -17.16 15.42 28.26
C THR A 76 -18.63 15.71 28.02
N LEU A 77 -19.47 14.78 28.43
CA LEU A 77 -20.93 14.86 28.32
C LEU A 77 -21.53 15.13 29.70
N THR A 78 -22.51 16.03 29.76
CA THR A 78 -23.22 16.39 30.99
C THR A 78 -24.72 16.59 30.76
N GLY A 79 -25.51 16.62 31.84
CA GLY A 79 -26.93 16.96 31.78
C GLY A 79 -27.85 15.81 31.31
N THR A 80 -29.02 16.19 30.82
CA THR A 80 -30.13 15.32 30.39
C THR A 80 -30.51 15.63 28.95
N ARG A 81 -30.93 14.61 28.19
CA ARG A 81 -31.44 14.80 26.83
C ARG A 81 -32.92 15.17 26.88
N ALA A 82 -33.40 15.96 25.92
CA ALA A 82 -34.78 16.45 25.92
C ALA A 82 -35.86 15.33 25.94
N GLN A 83 -35.53 14.15 25.43
CA GLN A 83 -36.43 12.99 25.35
C GLN A 83 -36.16 11.93 26.43
N ASP A 84 -35.19 12.13 27.32
CA ASP A 84 -34.82 11.14 28.34
C ASP A 84 -34.80 11.75 29.74
N PRO A 85 -35.54 11.17 30.71
CA PRO A 85 -35.54 11.66 32.09
C PRO A 85 -34.24 11.36 32.85
N HIS A 86 -33.35 10.52 32.32
CA HIS A 86 -32.10 10.15 32.99
C HIS A 86 -30.95 11.09 32.63
N ASP A 87 -30.10 11.35 33.62
CA ASP A 87 -28.81 12.00 33.37
C ASP A 87 -27.90 11.10 32.52
N ILE A 88 -27.02 11.72 31.73
CA ILE A 88 -26.17 10.99 30.77
C ILE A 88 -25.32 9.90 31.42
N ALA A 89 -24.88 10.10 32.67
CA ALA A 89 -24.11 9.11 33.41
C ALA A 89 -24.93 7.86 33.74
N ARG A 90 -26.23 7.99 34.02
CA ARG A 90 -27.14 6.84 34.20
C ARG A 90 -27.36 6.07 32.89
N MET A 91 -27.47 6.77 31.76
CA MET A 91 -27.70 6.14 30.45
C MET A 91 -26.52 5.25 30.01
N PHE A 92 -25.30 5.68 30.32
CA PHE A 92 -24.06 4.96 29.99
C PHE A 92 -23.59 3.97 31.08
N SER A 93 -24.23 3.95 32.25
CA SER A 93 -23.87 3.00 33.31
C SER A 93 -24.37 1.61 32.94
N PRO A 94 -23.49 0.60 32.77
CA PRO A 94 -23.93 -0.76 32.40
C PRO A 94 -24.68 -1.49 33.53
N TYR A 95 -24.74 -0.90 34.73
CA TYR A 95 -25.37 -1.49 35.92
C TYR A 95 -26.71 -0.84 36.29
N GLY A 96 -27.12 0.22 35.58
CA GLY A 96 -28.37 0.92 35.84
C GLY A 96 -29.57 0.22 35.18
N THR A 97 -30.75 0.30 35.81
CA THR A 97 -32.01 -0.17 35.19
C THR A 97 -32.44 0.65 33.98
N GLY A 98 -31.78 1.79 33.71
CA GLY A 98 -31.95 2.63 32.53
C GLY A 98 -30.79 2.56 31.54
N ALA A 99 -29.90 1.56 31.66
CA ALA A 99 -28.78 1.37 30.75
C ALA A 99 -29.29 1.13 29.33
N THR A 100 -28.87 1.96 28.38
CA THR A 100 -29.23 1.80 26.96
C THR A 100 -28.13 1.11 26.15
N LEU A 101 -26.92 1.02 26.70
CA LEU A 101 -25.75 0.40 26.08
C LEU A 101 -25.13 -0.62 27.02
N LEU A 102 -24.77 -1.79 26.49
CA LEU A 102 -23.92 -2.74 27.21
C LEU A 102 -22.47 -2.26 27.20
N ALA A 103 -21.66 -2.75 28.14
CA ALA A 103 -20.25 -2.33 28.24
C ALA A 103 -19.47 -2.56 26.93
N ASP A 104 -19.69 -3.70 26.27
CA ASP A 104 -19.01 -4.07 25.01
C ASP A 104 -19.46 -3.20 23.82
N ASP A 105 -20.64 -2.58 23.90
CA ASP A 105 -21.13 -1.67 22.86
C ASP A 105 -20.47 -0.29 22.94
N GLN A 106 -19.86 0.06 24.07
CA GLN A 106 -19.30 1.40 24.31
C GLN A 106 -17.91 1.60 23.68
N VAL A 107 -17.22 0.51 23.36
CA VAL A 107 -15.88 0.53 22.75
C VAL A 107 -15.94 0.08 21.29
N ASP A 108 -15.00 0.56 20.47
CA ASP A 108 -14.95 0.29 19.03
C ASP A 108 -16.26 0.65 18.30
N ALA A 109 -16.95 1.70 18.76
CA ALA A 109 -18.10 2.26 18.07
C ALA A 109 -17.63 3.40 17.14
N PRO A 110 -17.91 3.35 15.82
CA PRO A 110 -17.57 4.43 14.91
C PRO A 110 -18.20 5.75 15.35
N LEU A 111 -17.45 6.84 15.28
CA LEU A 111 -17.96 8.15 15.64
C LEU A 111 -17.45 9.25 14.72
N THR A 112 -18.20 10.34 14.70
CA THR A 112 -17.85 11.55 13.97
C THR A 112 -18.13 12.78 14.80
N LEU A 113 -17.21 13.74 14.75
CA LEU A 113 -17.41 15.09 15.29
C LEU A 113 -17.42 16.09 14.15
N ASP A 114 -18.46 16.90 14.08
CA ASP A 114 -18.49 18.12 13.28
C ASP A 114 -18.52 19.33 14.21
N LEU A 115 -17.71 20.35 13.91
CA LEU A 115 -17.73 21.64 14.59
C LEU A 115 -18.00 22.74 13.57
N GLY A 116 -18.57 23.85 14.03
CA GLY A 116 -19.01 24.89 13.13
C GLY A 116 -19.55 26.13 13.82
N LEU A 117 -20.23 26.96 13.04
CA LEU A 117 -20.79 28.23 13.49
C LEU A 117 -22.18 28.42 12.89
N THR A 118 -23.04 29.15 13.60
CA THR A 118 -24.26 29.70 13.00
C THR A 118 -23.87 30.89 12.12
N THR A 119 -24.22 30.81 10.83
CA THR A 119 -23.99 31.88 9.87
C THR A 119 -25.30 32.60 9.54
N ARG A 120 -25.23 33.69 8.78
CA ARG A 120 -26.44 34.35 8.25
C ARG A 120 -27.27 33.44 7.34
N ALA A 121 -26.65 32.43 6.74
CA ALA A 121 -27.30 31.42 5.92
C ALA A 121 -27.78 30.19 6.73
N GLY A 122 -27.68 30.25 8.06
CA GLY A 122 -28.00 29.17 8.98
C GLY A 122 -26.76 28.39 9.48
N PRO A 123 -26.98 27.29 10.22
CA PRO A 123 -25.92 26.43 10.73
C PRO A 123 -24.99 25.91 9.64
N ARG A 124 -23.67 26.07 9.84
CA ARG A 124 -22.63 25.46 9.00
C ARG A 124 -21.70 24.63 9.88
N LEU A 125 -21.66 23.33 9.63
CA LEU A 125 -20.83 22.35 10.34
C LEU A 125 -19.82 21.75 9.37
N LEU A 126 -18.58 21.57 9.82
CA LEU A 126 -17.52 20.89 9.10
C LEU A 126 -17.01 19.70 9.89
N ARG A 127 -16.74 18.59 9.21
CA ARG A 127 -16.15 17.39 9.81
C ARG A 127 -14.79 17.71 10.41
N GLN A 128 -14.65 17.50 11.71
CA GLN A 128 -13.42 17.72 12.47
C GLN A 128 -12.76 16.44 12.95
N PHE A 129 -13.49 15.33 13.03
CA PHE A 129 -12.93 14.05 13.45
C PHE A 129 -13.80 12.89 12.96
N THR A 130 -13.16 11.82 12.51
CA THR A 130 -13.78 10.53 12.20
C THR A 130 -12.90 9.48 12.87
N GLY A 131 -13.48 8.54 13.61
CA GLY A 131 -12.70 7.57 14.37
C GLY A 131 -13.58 6.53 15.05
N THR A 132 -13.04 5.85 16.06
CA THR A 132 -13.78 4.89 16.89
C THR A 132 -13.59 5.20 18.37
N THR A 133 -14.62 4.90 19.18
CA THR A 133 -14.52 5.03 20.64
C THR A 133 -13.46 4.06 21.19
N ARG A 134 -12.60 4.58 22.06
CA ARG A 134 -11.56 3.81 22.75
C ARG A 134 -11.94 3.55 24.19
N THR A 135 -12.36 4.60 24.89
CA THR A 135 -12.72 4.54 26.30
C THR A 135 -13.98 5.36 26.53
N VAL A 136 -14.91 4.82 27.32
CA VAL A 136 -16.04 5.57 27.87
C VAL A 136 -15.97 5.48 29.38
N ARG A 137 -15.83 6.63 30.05
CA ARG A 137 -15.69 6.69 31.51
C ARG A 137 -16.89 7.41 32.11
N VAL A 138 -17.61 6.72 32.98
CA VAL A 138 -18.76 7.28 33.70
C VAL A 138 -18.32 7.78 35.07
N ASN A 139 -18.60 9.05 35.39
CA ASN A 139 -18.35 9.62 36.70
C ASN A 139 -19.67 9.83 37.46
N ALA A 140 -19.94 8.96 38.43
CA ALA A 140 -21.17 9.01 39.22
C ALA A 140 -21.29 10.25 40.12
N ARG A 141 -20.15 10.78 40.63
CA ARG A 141 -20.14 11.95 41.51
C ARG A 141 -20.52 13.21 40.76
N ASN A 142 -19.91 13.42 39.59
CA ASN A 142 -20.12 14.62 38.78
C ASN A 142 -21.27 14.48 37.78
N ARG A 143 -21.86 13.27 37.66
CA ARG A 143 -22.89 12.95 36.67
C ARG A 143 -22.45 13.23 35.24
N THR A 144 -21.20 12.89 34.93
CA THR A 144 -20.59 13.12 33.61
C THR A 144 -20.15 11.83 32.94
N VAL A 145 -20.00 11.87 31.63
CA VAL A 145 -19.41 10.79 30.83
C VAL A 145 -18.27 11.38 30.01
N THR A 146 -17.09 10.75 30.03
CA THR A 146 -15.97 11.11 29.17
C THR A 146 -15.81 10.06 28.08
N VAL A 147 -15.89 10.49 26.82
CA VAL A 147 -15.67 9.66 25.63
C VAL A 147 -14.29 10.01 25.06
N GLU A 148 -13.40 9.03 25.02
CA GLU A 148 -12.10 9.11 24.36
C GLU A 148 -12.17 8.31 23.05
N ALA A 149 -11.66 8.87 21.96
CA ALA A 149 -11.65 8.23 20.65
C ALA A 149 -10.34 8.47 19.89
N LEU A 150 -10.00 7.53 19.01
CA LEU A 150 -8.85 7.60 18.13
C LEU A 150 -9.30 7.59 16.67
N ASP A 151 -8.50 8.21 15.82
CA ASP A 151 -8.73 8.19 14.38
C ASP A 151 -8.56 6.76 13.80
N PRO A 152 -8.80 6.56 12.49
CA PRO A 152 -8.76 5.23 11.90
C PRO A 152 -7.35 4.62 11.81
N ALA A 153 -6.30 5.24 12.37
CA ALA A 153 -4.97 4.62 12.46
C ALA A 153 -5.00 3.31 13.25
N GLU A 154 -5.97 3.13 14.17
CA GLU A 154 -6.16 1.85 14.86
C GLU A 154 -6.60 0.71 13.92
N ARG A 155 -7.16 1.01 12.74
CA ARG A 155 -7.40 0.00 11.70
C ARG A 155 -6.11 -0.57 11.11
N LEU A 156 -4.98 0.11 11.31
CA LEU A 156 -3.66 -0.29 10.84
C LEU A 156 -2.85 -1.04 11.92
N ARG A 157 -3.52 -1.61 12.93
CA ARG A 157 -2.89 -2.53 13.89
C ARG A 157 -2.79 -3.97 13.40
N GLY A 158 -3.39 -4.27 12.25
CA GLY A 158 -3.30 -5.59 11.63
C GLY A 158 -1.85 -5.96 11.31
N ALA A 159 -1.49 -7.23 11.51
CA ALA A 159 -0.19 -7.75 11.13
C ALA A 159 -0.06 -7.80 9.60
N VAL A 160 1.11 -7.41 9.08
CA VAL A 160 1.44 -7.45 7.66
C VAL A 160 2.80 -8.10 7.42
N THR A 161 2.88 -8.84 6.32
CA THR A 161 4.11 -9.44 5.81
C THR A 161 4.36 -8.88 4.42
N LEU A 162 5.53 -8.25 4.20
CA LEU A 162 5.93 -7.83 2.87
C LEU A 162 6.44 -9.05 2.09
N PRO A 163 6.10 -9.19 0.80
CA PRO A 163 6.57 -10.31 -0.01
C PRO A 163 8.08 -10.20 -0.30
N VAL A 164 8.71 -11.31 -0.69
CA VAL A 164 10.12 -11.28 -1.13
C VAL A 164 10.24 -10.68 -2.54
N GLY A 165 10.48 -9.37 -2.57
CA GLY A 165 10.77 -8.59 -3.77
C GLY A 165 12.21 -8.07 -3.75
N ALA A 166 12.99 -8.34 -4.81
CA ALA A 166 14.24 -7.63 -5.08
C ALA A 166 14.62 -7.71 -6.56
N ALA A 167 15.37 -6.71 -7.00
CA ALA A 167 16.04 -6.65 -8.27
C ALA A 167 17.14 -7.70 -8.32
N GLU A 168 17.27 -8.35 -9.47
CA GLU A 168 18.38 -9.29 -9.73
C GLU A 168 19.71 -8.53 -9.73
N GLU A 169 20.68 -9.03 -8.96
CA GLU A 169 21.99 -8.40 -8.83
C GLU A 169 22.69 -8.16 -10.18
N ARG A 170 22.61 -9.13 -11.09
CA ARG A 170 23.22 -9.03 -12.42
C ARG A 170 22.64 -7.86 -13.22
N THR A 171 21.33 -7.70 -13.17
CA THR A 171 20.59 -6.64 -13.88
C THR A 171 20.88 -5.29 -13.25
N TYR A 172 20.87 -5.21 -11.92
CA TYR A 172 21.14 -3.98 -11.19
C TYR A 172 22.55 -3.43 -11.43
N ARG A 173 23.58 -4.28 -11.40
CA ARG A 173 24.98 -3.85 -11.56
C ARG A 173 25.39 -3.59 -13.01
N ASN A 174 24.62 -4.05 -13.99
CA ASN A 174 24.96 -3.93 -15.41
C ASN A 174 24.02 -3.00 -16.19
N THR A 175 24.12 -1.71 -15.89
CA THR A 175 23.24 -0.68 -16.47
C THR A 175 23.48 -0.39 -17.96
N ALA A 176 24.58 -0.87 -18.53
CA ALA A 176 24.88 -0.72 -19.96
C ALA A 176 24.00 -1.63 -20.83
N PHE A 177 23.67 -2.81 -20.31
CA PHE A 177 22.80 -3.78 -20.99
C PHE A 177 21.36 -3.72 -20.48
N TRP A 178 21.15 -3.32 -19.22
CA TRP A 178 19.84 -3.28 -18.57
C TRP A 178 19.54 -1.89 -18.03
N ILE A 179 18.97 -1.03 -18.88
CA ILE A 179 18.67 0.36 -18.53
C ILE A 179 17.44 0.43 -17.60
N TYR A 180 16.50 -0.50 -17.76
CA TYR A 180 15.35 -0.64 -16.88
C TYR A 180 15.80 -1.14 -15.50
N ARG A 181 15.32 -0.49 -14.44
CA ARG A 181 15.73 -0.83 -13.09
C ARG A 181 14.48 -1.29 -12.34
N ASP A 182 14.37 -2.60 -12.09
CA ASP A 182 13.29 -3.17 -11.27
C ASP A 182 13.31 -2.50 -9.89
N ARG A 183 12.36 -1.60 -9.66
CA ARG A 183 12.32 -0.73 -8.50
C ARG A 183 10.91 -0.63 -7.95
N VAL A 184 10.87 -0.36 -6.66
CA VAL A 184 9.66 -0.11 -5.90
C VAL A 184 9.87 1.15 -5.07
N ASN A 185 8.84 1.96 -4.83
CA ASN A 185 8.95 3.16 -3.99
C ASN A 185 8.04 3.08 -2.75
N THR A 186 8.11 4.09 -1.88
CA THR A 186 7.30 4.17 -0.65
C THR A 186 5.81 4.04 -0.92
N GLN A 187 5.31 4.60 -2.03
CA GLN A 187 3.90 4.53 -2.39
C GLN A 187 3.42 3.09 -2.52
N TRP A 188 4.21 2.21 -3.15
CA TRP A 188 3.86 0.79 -3.26
C TRP A 188 3.73 0.12 -1.89
N VAL A 189 4.69 0.39 -0.99
CA VAL A 189 4.69 -0.19 0.36
C VAL A 189 3.46 0.27 1.13
N VAL A 190 3.17 1.57 1.12
CA VAL A 190 2.01 2.13 1.80
C VAL A 190 0.72 1.56 1.20
N ASP A 191 0.56 1.56 -0.13
CA ASP A 191 -0.60 0.98 -0.81
C ASP A 191 -0.80 -0.51 -0.47
N PHE A 192 0.27 -1.31 -0.50
CA PHE A 192 0.22 -2.73 -0.16
C PHE A 192 -0.29 -2.93 1.28
N VAL A 193 0.25 -2.18 2.24
CA VAL A 193 -0.14 -2.29 3.65
C VAL A 193 -1.58 -1.83 3.86
N LEU A 194 -2.01 -0.72 3.24
CA LEU A 194 -3.40 -0.24 3.34
C LEU A 194 -4.40 -1.28 2.86
N ARG A 195 -4.12 -1.95 1.73
CA ARG A 195 -5.02 -2.97 1.17
C ARG A 195 -5.15 -4.20 2.06
N ARG A 196 -4.10 -4.57 2.80
CA ARG A 196 -4.17 -5.65 3.83
C ARG A 196 -5.04 -5.29 5.03
N ASN A 197 -5.29 -4.00 5.24
CA ASN A 197 -6.17 -3.46 6.29
C ASN A 197 -7.53 -2.98 5.73
N GLY A 198 -7.88 -3.39 4.51
CA GLY A 198 -9.16 -3.05 3.89
C GLY A 198 -9.34 -1.58 3.52
N ILE A 199 -8.24 -0.85 3.30
CA ILE A 199 -8.23 0.52 2.80
C ILE A 199 -7.70 0.49 1.36
N TYR A 200 -8.52 0.93 0.41
CA TYR A 200 -8.27 0.71 -1.01
C TYR A 200 -8.15 2.04 -1.78
N MET A 201 -6.93 2.37 -2.21
CA MET A 201 -6.67 3.50 -3.11
C MET A 201 -7.24 3.24 -4.53
N SER A 202 -7.07 2.01 -5.01
CA SER A 202 -7.61 1.49 -6.27
C SER A 202 -8.67 0.40 -6.03
N PRO A 203 -9.44 -0.06 -7.04
CA PRO A 203 -10.43 -1.11 -6.84
C PRO A 203 -9.85 -2.32 -6.09
N PRO A 204 -10.58 -2.89 -5.10
CA PRO A 204 -10.09 -4.05 -4.37
C PRO A 204 -9.93 -5.27 -5.29
N PRO A 205 -9.07 -6.24 -4.92
CA PRO A 205 -9.04 -7.53 -5.58
C PRO A 205 -10.42 -8.19 -5.56
N ARG A 206 -10.85 -8.74 -6.69
CA ARG A 206 -12.13 -9.43 -6.78
C ARG A 206 -12.16 -10.70 -5.92
N PRO A 207 -13.36 -11.15 -5.49
CA PRO A 207 -13.54 -12.52 -5.03
C PRO A 207 -12.98 -13.51 -6.07
N GLY A 208 -12.21 -14.50 -5.63
CA GLY A 208 -11.55 -15.45 -6.53
C GLY A 208 -10.32 -14.90 -7.27
N CYS A 209 -9.77 -13.75 -6.86
CA CYS A 209 -8.55 -13.21 -7.45
C CYS A 209 -7.38 -14.20 -7.31
N ILE A 210 -6.82 -14.61 -8.45
CA ILE A 210 -5.69 -15.55 -8.53
C ILE A 210 -4.37 -14.82 -8.78
N TRP A 211 -4.42 -13.58 -9.26
CA TRP A 211 -3.26 -12.74 -9.51
C TRP A 211 -3.67 -11.27 -9.56
N ALA A 212 -2.94 -10.39 -8.91
CA ALA A 212 -3.16 -8.94 -8.99
C ALA A 212 -1.85 -8.17 -8.88
N MET A 213 -1.84 -6.98 -9.47
CA MET A 213 -0.76 -6.01 -9.39
C MET A 213 -1.31 -4.59 -9.57
N THR A 214 -1.11 -3.73 -8.57
CA THR A 214 -1.63 -2.34 -8.65
C THR A 214 -0.82 -1.45 -9.59
N CYS A 215 0.46 -1.76 -9.82
CA CYS A 215 1.43 -0.91 -10.52
C CYS A 215 1.68 0.45 -9.84
N HIS A 216 1.27 0.61 -8.58
CA HIS A 216 1.45 1.84 -7.82
C HIS A 216 2.89 1.94 -7.34
N GLY A 217 3.78 2.53 -8.15
CA GLY A 217 5.17 2.78 -7.77
C GLY A 217 6.06 1.53 -7.64
N GLY A 218 5.58 0.37 -8.14
CA GLY A 218 6.33 -0.88 -8.20
C GLY A 218 5.60 -1.91 -9.09
N LEU A 219 6.34 -2.90 -9.60
CA LEU A 219 5.82 -3.98 -10.46
C LEU A 219 5.81 -5.35 -9.76
N TYR A 220 5.83 -5.37 -8.43
CA TYR A 220 5.60 -6.59 -7.67
C TYR A 220 4.10 -6.87 -7.62
N PRO A 221 3.63 -8.06 -8.04
CA PRO A 221 2.26 -8.47 -7.80
C PRO A 221 1.97 -8.48 -6.30
N ASP A 222 0.73 -8.27 -5.91
CA ASP A 222 0.31 -8.30 -4.51
C ASP A 222 -0.43 -9.59 -4.15
N ILE A 223 -0.97 -10.29 -5.15
CA ILE A 223 -1.68 -11.56 -4.98
C ILE A 223 -1.12 -12.60 -5.94
N GLY A 224 -1.00 -13.82 -5.42
CA GLY A 224 -0.89 -15.03 -6.23
C GLY A 224 0.36 -15.09 -7.08
N PHE A 225 1.52 -14.72 -6.55
CA PHE A 225 2.79 -14.91 -7.23
C PHE A 225 3.81 -15.65 -6.35
N ASN A 226 4.62 -16.53 -6.94
CA ASN A 226 5.74 -17.19 -6.27
C ASN A 226 7.10 -16.88 -6.91
N ARG A 227 7.09 -16.33 -8.13
CA ARG A 227 8.25 -15.87 -8.86
C ARG A 227 7.77 -14.83 -9.85
N SER A 228 8.44 -13.69 -9.87
CA SER A 228 8.23 -12.66 -10.88
C SER A 228 9.58 -12.29 -11.46
N VAL A 229 9.66 -12.28 -12.79
CA VAL A 229 10.77 -11.68 -13.54
C VAL A 229 10.26 -10.35 -14.04
N ILE A 230 10.87 -9.27 -13.56
CA ILE A 230 10.54 -7.91 -13.95
C ILE A 230 11.72 -7.39 -14.76
N SER A 231 11.45 -7.02 -15.99
CA SER A 231 12.43 -6.44 -16.90
C SER A 231 11.78 -5.35 -17.74
N GLY A 232 12.55 -4.67 -18.58
CA GLY A 232 12.01 -3.67 -19.47
C GLY A 232 13.08 -3.07 -20.35
N ASP A 233 12.61 -2.28 -21.31
CA ASP A 233 13.44 -1.53 -22.24
C ASP A 233 13.09 -0.05 -22.13
N LYS A 234 14.09 0.81 -22.23
CA LYS A 234 13.92 2.26 -22.34
C LYS A 234 14.81 2.80 -23.44
N THR A 235 14.35 3.82 -24.14
CA THR A 235 15.17 4.57 -25.10
C THR A 235 16.26 5.38 -24.39
N THR A 236 15.98 5.91 -23.20
CA THR A 236 16.94 6.65 -22.38
C THR A 236 16.69 6.46 -20.88
N SER A 237 17.68 6.78 -20.04
CA SER A 237 17.54 6.75 -18.58
C SER A 237 16.61 7.85 -18.02
N ALA A 238 16.31 8.89 -18.80
CA ALA A 238 15.45 9.99 -18.40
C ALA A 238 13.95 9.64 -18.47
N VAL A 239 13.58 8.59 -19.23
CA VAL A 239 12.19 8.13 -19.32
C VAL A 239 11.77 7.51 -17.99
N PRO A 240 10.73 8.05 -17.33
CA PRO A 240 10.31 7.56 -16.02
C PRO A 240 9.64 6.18 -16.15
N GLU A 241 9.89 5.31 -15.17
CA GLU A 241 9.27 3.96 -15.10
C GLU A 241 7.79 4.02 -14.74
N PHE A 242 7.38 5.10 -14.08
CA PHE A 242 6.03 5.31 -13.61
C PHE A 242 5.55 6.71 -13.99
N VAL A 243 4.27 6.83 -14.27
CA VAL A 243 3.60 8.10 -14.60
C VAL A 243 2.36 8.28 -13.73
N ALA A 244 1.78 9.48 -13.72
CA ALA A 244 0.53 9.73 -13.03
C ALA A 244 -0.60 8.84 -13.59
N GLY A 245 -1.14 8.00 -12.70
CA GLY A 245 -2.26 7.09 -12.91
C GLY A 245 -3.60 7.69 -12.51
N ARG A 246 -4.69 6.93 -12.70
CA ARG A 246 -6.04 7.34 -12.26
C ARG A 246 -6.21 7.29 -10.74
N TYR A 247 -5.56 6.35 -10.06
CA TYR A 247 -5.70 6.21 -8.61
C TYR A 247 -4.41 6.54 -7.87
N GLY A 248 -3.24 6.43 -8.52
CA GLY A 248 -1.92 6.68 -7.96
C GLY A 248 -0.87 6.73 -9.06
N LEU A 249 0.31 6.15 -8.86
CA LEU A 249 1.22 5.90 -9.98
C LEU A 249 0.73 4.74 -10.84
N ALA A 250 1.03 4.80 -12.13
CA ALA A 250 0.85 3.71 -13.08
C ALA A 250 2.18 3.31 -13.69
N ALA A 251 2.32 2.03 -14.07
CA ALA A 251 3.47 1.58 -14.83
C ALA A 251 3.48 2.28 -16.18
N ASN A 252 4.61 2.89 -16.55
CA ASN A 252 4.70 3.60 -17.81
C ASN A 252 4.78 2.63 -19.00
N GLY A 253 4.32 3.11 -20.15
CA GLY A 253 4.35 2.39 -21.42
C GLY A 253 4.18 3.37 -22.57
N GLY A 254 4.70 3.05 -23.73
CA GLY A 254 4.58 3.89 -24.93
C GLY A 254 5.78 3.70 -25.85
N PRO A 255 6.05 4.67 -26.76
CA PRO A 255 7.13 4.52 -27.74
C PRO A 255 8.53 4.45 -27.12
N GLU A 256 8.72 5.01 -25.92
CA GLU A 256 10.04 5.16 -25.28
C GLU A 256 10.33 4.14 -24.17
N ILE A 257 9.31 3.42 -23.71
CA ILE A 257 9.46 2.45 -22.62
C ILE A 257 8.44 1.34 -22.74
N ARG A 258 8.88 0.12 -22.41
CA ARG A 258 8.01 -0.98 -22.05
C ARG A 258 8.58 -1.72 -20.84
N SER A 259 7.71 -2.23 -20.01
CA SER A 259 8.04 -3.12 -18.89
C SER A 259 7.40 -4.47 -19.14
N LEU A 260 8.11 -5.53 -18.78
CA LEU A 260 7.68 -6.91 -18.93
C LEU A 260 7.70 -7.58 -17.56
N ILE A 261 6.58 -8.20 -17.19
CA ILE A 261 6.44 -8.93 -15.93
C ILE A 261 6.00 -10.34 -16.28
N GLY A 262 6.88 -11.32 -16.06
CA GLY A 262 6.53 -12.74 -16.13
C GLY A 262 6.38 -13.29 -14.72
N SER A 263 5.18 -13.75 -14.36
CA SER A 263 4.85 -14.22 -13.02
C SER A 263 4.18 -15.59 -13.06
N ARG A 264 4.45 -16.43 -12.06
CA ARG A 264 3.76 -17.72 -11.89
C ARG A 264 2.70 -17.60 -10.82
N THR A 265 1.49 -18.09 -11.10
CA THR A 265 0.43 -18.06 -10.10
C THR A 265 0.80 -18.91 -8.88
N ALA A 266 0.46 -18.43 -7.69
CA ALA A 266 0.67 -19.14 -6.42
C ALA A 266 -0.68 -19.59 -5.85
N GLY A 267 -0.73 -20.82 -5.32
CA GLY A 267 -1.95 -21.42 -4.80
C GLY A 267 -2.87 -21.90 -5.92
N VAL A 268 -3.65 -21.00 -6.51
CA VAL A 268 -4.63 -21.31 -7.56
C VAL A 268 -4.03 -21.07 -8.95
N GLY A 269 -4.07 -22.10 -9.79
CA GLY A 269 -3.63 -22.04 -11.18
C GLY A 269 -4.62 -21.27 -12.04
N PHE A 270 -4.15 -20.51 -13.05
CA PHE A 270 -5.04 -20.12 -14.14
C PHE A 270 -5.50 -21.37 -14.88
N ASN A 271 -6.78 -21.72 -14.79
CA ASN A 271 -7.31 -23.00 -15.25
C ASN A 271 -8.33 -22.81 -16.38
N PHE A 272 -7.84 -22.38 -17.54
CA PHE A 272 -8.65 -22.26 -18.73
C PHE A 272 -8.83 -23.61 -19.43
N GLY A 273 -10.08 -23.96 -19.74
CA GLY A 273 -10.39 -25.24 -20.38
C GLY A 273 -11.18 -26.22 -19.50
N THR A 274 -11.38 -25.90 -18.22
CA THR A 274 -12.15 -26.75 -17.29
C THR A 274 -13.63 -26.35 -17.28
N ARG A 275 -14.53 -27.34 -17.32
CA ARG A 275 -15.99 -27.10 -17.34
C ARG A 275 -16.41 -26.26 -16.13
N GLY A 276 -17.15 -25.17 -16.39
CA GLY A 276 -17.71 -24.30 -15.37
C GLY A 276 -16.73 -23.27 -14.79
N VAL A 277 -15.48 -23.22 -15.25
CA VAL A 277 -14.49 -22.23 -14.81
C VAL A 277 -14.44 -21.07 -15.80
N GLY A 278 -14.82 -19.89 -15.33
CA GLY A 278 -14.65 -18.63 -16.06
C GLY A 278 -13.59 -17.75 -15.39
N HIS A 279 -13.08 -16.77 -16.13
CA HIS A 279 -12.09 -15.82 -15.65
C HIS A 279 -12.49 -14.41 -16.04
N VAL A 280 -12.16 -13.44 -15.19
CA VAL A 280 -12.25 -12.02 -15.48
C VAL A 280 -10.87 -11.40 -15.37
N PHE A 281 -10.54 -10.58 -16.35
CA PHE A 281 -9.36 -9.74 -16.40
C PHE A 281 -9.83 -8.30 -16.26
N ASP A 282 -9.27 -7.55 -15.32
CA ASP A 282 -9.55 -6.12 -15.18
C ASP A 282 -8.25 -5.33 -15.07
N PHE A 283 -8.24 -4.14 -15.65
CA PHE A 283 -7.13 -3.19 -15.55
C PHE A 283 -7.60 -1.78 -15.89
N HIS A 284 -6.77 -0.79 -15.59
CA HIS A 284 -6.93 0.55 -16.13
C HIS A 284 -5.76 0.86 -17.05
N ILE A 285 -6.06 1.45 -18.20
CA ILE A 285 -5.08 1.78 -19.25
C ILE A 285 -5.28 3.22 -19.72
N LYS A 286 -4.18 3.93 -19.98
CA LYS A 286 -4.24 5.24 -20.62
C LYS A 286 -4.10 5.08 -22.13
N ALA A 287 -5.19 5.24 -22.86
CA ALA A 287 -5.26 5.00 -24.30
C ALA A 287 -6.22 5.96 -24.98
N GLY A 288 -6.05 6.19 -26.28
CA GLY A 288 -6.95 6.98 -27.12
C GLY A 288 -7.25 6.31 -28.46
N ALA A 289 -7.80 7.08 -29.40
CA ALA A 289 -8.05 6.61 -30.77
C ALA A 289 -6.79 6.36 -31.60
N SER A 290 -5.65 6.88 -31.16
CA SER A 290 -4.33 6.69 -31.79
C SER A 290 -3.28 6.50 -30.69
N ASN A 291 -2.57 5.39 -30.74
CA ASN A 291 -1.60 4.96 -29.74
C ASN A 291 -0.27 4.60 -30.41
N ALA A 292 0.83 4.97 -29.77
CA ALA A 292 2.17 4.60 -30.19
C ALA A 292 2.79 3.63 -29.17
N PHE A 293 3.36 2.55 -29.67
CA PHE A 293 3.98 1.51 -28.84
C PHE A 293 5.49 1.51 -28.98
N HIS A 294 6.16 0.93 -28.00
CA HIS A 294 7.58 0.60 -28.10
C HIS A 294 7.81 -0.33 -29.30
N PRO A 295 8.92 -0.23 -30.05
CA PRO A 295 9.18 -1.08 -31.24
C PRO A 295 9.16 -2.60 -30.98
N TYR A 296 9.38 -3.00 -29.72
CA TYR A 296 9.32 -4.40 -29.29
C TYR A 296 7.97 -4.81 -28.68
N SER A 297 6.97 -3.93 -28.70
CA SER A 297 5.63 -4.23 -28.17
C SER A 297 4.65 -4.43 -29.32
N ASP A 298 3.83 -5.48 -29.21
CA ASP A 298 2.78 -5.84 -30.17
C ASP A 298 1.39 -5.38 -29.72
N GLY A 299 1.31 -4.54 -28.68
CA GLY A 299 0.05 -4.10 -28.08
C GLY A 299 -0.52 -5.06 -27.04
N THR A 300 0.16 -6.17 -26.73
CA THR A 300 -0.21 -7.05 -25.61
C THR A 300 -0.15 -6.29 -24.30
N ILE A 301 -1.23 -6.37 -23.54
CA ILE A 301 -1.34 -5.78 -22.20
C ILE A 301 -1.10 -6.87 -21.17
N VAL A 302 -1.97 -7.88 -21.12
CA VAL A 302 -1.91 -8.98 -20.15
C VAL A 302 -2.23 -10.30 -20.83
N GLN A 303 -1.55 -11.35 -20.38
CA GLN A 303 -1.72 -12.71 -20.83
C GLN A 303 -1.73 -13.67 -19.63
N ALA A 304 -2.56 -14.71 -19.67
CA ALA A 304 -2.53 -15.80 -18.72
C ALA A 304 -2.52 -17.14 -19.45
N SER A 305 -1.61 -18.04 -19.04
CA SER A 305 -1.38 -19.35 -19.65
C SER A 305 -1.58 -20.45 -18.61
N THR A 306 -2.13 -21.60 -18.98
CA THR A 306 -2.33 -22.73 -18.07
C THR A 306 -1.02 -23.45 -17.71
N SER A 307 0.06 -23.20 -18.44
CA SER A 307 1.40 -23.74 -18.15
C SER A 307 2.28 -22.75 -17.38
N ARG A 308 3.45 -23.23 -16.95
CA ARG A 308 4.53 -22.46 -16.27
C ARG A 308 5.34 -21.58 -17.21
N VAL A 309 5.17 -21.72 -18.52
CA VAL A 309 5.87 -20.99 -19.58
C VAL A 309 4.87 -20.09 -20.31
N THR A 310 5.31 -18.88 -20.62
CA THR A 310 4.53 -17.93 -21.42
C THR A 310 4.09 -18.56 -22.74
N ARG A 311 2.79 -18.46 -23.06
CA ARG A 311 2.17 -18.98 -24.31
C ARG A 311 2.31 -20.51 -24.48
N GLU A 312 2.49 -21.26 -23.39
CA GLU A 312 2.37 -22.71 -23.39
C GLU A 312 1.02 -23.15 -22.80
N GLY A 313 0.43 -24.20 -23.36
CA GLY A 313 -0.89 -24.68 -23.03
C GLY A 313 -2.00 -23.80 -23.60
N ALA A 314 -3.09 -23.68 -22.86
CA ALA A 314 -4.17 -22.79 -23.21
C ALA A 314 -3.88 -21.39 -22.67
N THR A 315 -3.97 -20.38 -23.52
CA THR A 315 -3.60 -19.01 -23.18
C THR A 315 -4.70 -18.04 -23.58
N VAL A 316 -5.02 -17.11 -22.68
CA VAL A 316 -5.83 -15.93 -22.98
C VAL A 316 -4.93 -14.72 -22.97
N GLU A 317 -5.02 -13.90 -24.01
CA GLU A 317 -4.21 -12.70 -24.19
C GLU A 317 -5.11 -11.52 -24.52
N ILE A 318 -4.91 -10.39 -23.85
CA ILE A 318 -5.64 -9.15 -24.07
C ILE A 318 -4.68 -8.11 -24.64
N LEU A 319 -5.13 -7.45 -25.70
CA LEU A 319 -4.31 -6.53 -26.47
C LEU A 319 -5.11 -5.31 -26.94
N ILE A 320 -4.37 -4.25 -27.23
CA ILE A 320 -4.88 -3.01 -27.82
C ILE A 320 -4.08 -2.71 -29.08
N SER A 321 -4.77 -2.30 -30.15
CA SER A 321 -4.12 -1.86 -31.38
C SER A 321 -3.69 -0.39 -31.32
N THR A 322 -2.91 0.03 -32.32
CA THR A 322 -2.54 1.44 -32.49
C THR A 322 -3.73 2.35 -32.79
N ASN A 323 -4.87 1.84 -33.24
CA ASN A 323 -6.11 2.62 -33.42
C ASN A 323 -7.10 2.51 -32.25
N GLY A 324 -6.67 2.02 -31.09
CA GLY A 324 -7.49 1.96 -29.87
C GLY A 324 -8.48 0.80 -29.81
N GLN A 325 -8.42 -0.14 -30.75
CA GLN A 325 -9.27 -1.34 -30.76
C GLN A 325 -8.78 -2.33 -29.69
N LEU A 326 -9.63 -2.62 -28.70
CA LEU A 326 -9.40 -3.73 -27.79
C LEU A 326 -9.74 -5.05 -28.49
N SER A 327 -8.97 -6.09 -28.21
CA SER A 327 -9.32 -7.46 -28.57
C SER A 327 -8.65 -8.48 -27.65
N ALA A 328 -9.13 -9.71 -27.72
CA ALA A 328 -8.54 -10.83 -27.00
C ALA A 328 -8.23 -11.97 -27.98
N ARG A 329 -7.15 -12.70 -27.70
CA ARG A 329 -6.77 -13.92 -28.41
C ARG A 329 -6.86 -15.10 -27.45
N VAL A 330 -7.42 -16.20 -27.94
CA VAL A 330 -7.29 -17.50 -27.30
C VAL A 330 -6.25 -18.28 -28.09
N LEU A 331 -5.15 -18.63 -27.45
CA LEU A 331 -4.05 -19.37 -28.06
C LEU A 331 -4.00 -20.79 -27.48
N TYR A 332 -3.53 -21.73 -28.30
CA TYR A 332 -3.23 -23.09 -27.89
C TYR A 332 -1.81 -23.47 -28.32
N ASN A 333 -1.04 -24.01 -27.38
CA ASN A 333 0.30 -24.50 -27.64
C ASN A 333 0.58 -25.78 -26.86
N PRO A 334 0.52 -26.97 -27.50
CA PRO A 334 0.67 -28.25 -26.79
C PRO A 334 2.10 -28.52 -26.29
N THR A 335 3.12 -27.86 -26.84
CA THR A 335 4.53 -28.12 -26.51
C THR A 335 5.33 -26.82 -26.42
N THR A 336 6.40 -26.80 -25.63
CA THR A 336 7.30 -25.64 -25.50
C THR A 336 8.00 -25.23 -26.80
N ASN A 337 8.04 -26.11 -27.82
CA ASN A 337 8.86 -25.95 -29.01
C ASN A 337 8.06 -25.54 -30.26
N SER A 338 6.74 -25.42 -30.14
CA SER A 338 5.86 -24.99 -31.23
C SER A 338 5.43 -23.53 -31.07
N ASN A 339 5.23 -22.85 -32.19
CA ASN A 339 4.57 -21.56 -32.19
C ASN A 339 3.11 -21.73 -31.71
N PRO A 340 2.61 -20.85 -30.83
CA PRO A 340 1.23 -20.90 -30.40
C PRO A 340 0.28 -20.70 -31.58
N VAL A 341 -0.78 -21.51 -31.66
CA VAL A 341 -1.83 -21.39 -32.66
C VAL A 341 -2.95 -20.52 -32.11
N VAL A 342 -3.40 -19.52 -32.88
CA VAL A 342 -4.56 -18.70 -32.51
C VAL A 342 -5.83 -19.53 -32.74
N ALA A 343 -6.47 -19.95 -31.65
CA ALA A 343 -7.72 -20.71 -31.69
C ALA A 343 -8.94 -19.81 -31.91
N ALA A 344 -8.90 -18.57 -31.40
CA ALA A 344 -9.93 -17.56 -31.60
C ALA A 344 -9.38 -16.14 -31.44
N THR A 345 -9.98 -15.19 -32.17
CA THR A 345 -9.81 -13.74 -31.96
C THR A 345 -11.17 -13.15 -31.63
N ILE A 346 -11.27 -12.47 -30.49
CA ILE A 346 -12.50 -11.86 -29.99
C ILE A 346 -12.36 -10.34 -30.10
N PRO A 347 -13.15 -9.67 -30.97
CA PRO A 347 -13.14 -8.21 -31.03
C PRO A 347 -13.73 -7.61 -29.74
N GLY A 348 -13.09 -6.56 -29.23
CA GLY A 348 -13.58 -5.75 -28.12
C GLY A 348 -14.12 -4.40 -28.58
N PRO A 349 -14.44 -3.49 -27.64
CA PRO A 349 -14.80 -2.11 -27.97
C PRO A 349 -13.57 -1.30 -28.44
N THR A 350 -13.83 -0.20 -29.16
CA THR A 350 -12.80 0.75 -29.60
C THR A 350 -12.77 1.94 -28.66
N ILE A 351 -11.59 2.30 -28.16
CA ILE A 351 -11.37 3.53 -27.41
C ILE A 351 -11.28 4.70 -28.41
N THR A 352 -12.07 5.74 -28.19
CA THR A 352 -12.17 6.91 -29.07
C THR A 352 -11.72 8.18 -28.36
N GLY A 353 -11.26 9.18 -29.12
CA GLY A 353 -10.86 10.49 -28.58
C GLY A 353 -9.39 10.56 -28.15
N ALA A 354 -9.07 11.56 -27.32
CA ALA A 354 -7.74 11.77 -26.78
C ALA A 354 -7.37 10.68 -25.76
N ALA A 355 -6.07 10.50 -25.52
CA ALA A 355 -5.62 9.49 -24.56
C ALA A 355 -6.03 9.84 -23.13
N ASP A 356 -6.90 9.02 -22.53
CA ASP A 356 -7.38 9.16 -21.16
C ASP A 356 -7.39 7.80 -20.44
N TRP A 357 -7.66 7.81 -19.13
CA TRP A 357 -7.71 6.61 -18.29
C TRP A 357 -9.04 5.88 -18.43
N HIS A 358 -8.98 4.70 -19.04
CA HIS A 358 -10.13 3.82 -19.23
C HIS A 358 -10.10 2.64 -18.26
N SER A 359 -11.26 2.26 -17.73
CA SER A 359 -11.46 1.02 -16.97
C SER A 359 -11.87 -0.09 -17.94
N VAL A 360 -11.01 -1.10 -18.11
CA VAL A 360 -11.22 -2.18 -19.07
C VAL A 360 -11.39 -3.49 -18.34
N GLY A 361 -12.39 -4.25 -18.75
CA GLY A 361 -12.62 -5.61 -18.28
C GLY A 361 -12.88 -6.58 -19.43
N PHE A 362 -12.40 -7.81 -19.29
CA PHE A 362 -12.70 -8.94 -20.17
C PHE A 362 -13.07 -10.18 -19.36
N TRP A 363 -14.27 -10.69 -19.57
CA TRP A 363 -14.74 -11.95 -18.98
C TRP A 363 -14.78 -13.03 -20.04
N ILE A 364 -14.32 -14.24 -19.68
CA ILE A 364 -14.28 -15.40 -20.57
C ILE A 364 -14.58 -16.70 -19.80
N THR A 365 -15.39 -17.56 -20.37
CA THR A 365 -15.56 -18.95 -19.92
C THR A 365 -15.49 -19.91 -21.11
N TYR A 366 -15.11 -21.17 -20.85
CA TYR A 366 -14.94 -22.19 -21.89
C TYR A 366 -15.94 -23.33 -21.72
N ASP A 367 -16.65 -23.62 -22.80
CA ASP A 367 -17.47 -24.81 -22.95
C ASP A 367 -16.68 -25.86 -23.72
N ILE A 368 -16.10 -26.79 -22.94
CA ILE A 368 -15.27 -27.88 -23.45
C ILE A 368 -16.07 -28.87 -24.30
N ASP A 369 -17.37 -29.01 -24.07
CA ASP A 369 -18.19 -29.99 -24.77
C ASP A 369 -18.47 -29.53 -26.20
N ASN A 370 -18.53 -28.21 -26.42
CA ASN A 370 -18.81 -27.61 -27.73
C ASN A 370 -17.60 -26.89 -28.34
N LEU A 371 -16.45 -26.88 -27.66
CA LEU A 371 -15.22 -26.16 -28.07
C LEU A 371 -15.50 -24.68 -28.38
N ARG A 372 -16.21 -24.00 -27.48
CA ARG A 372 -16.63 -22.60 -27.61
C ARG A 372 -16.24 -21.79 -26.39
N VAL A 373 -15.96 -20.51 -26.60
CA VAL A 373 -15.82 -19.53 -25.53
C VAL A 373 -17.03 -18.60 -25.50
N PHE A 374 -17.43 -18.23 -24.29
CA PHE A 374 -18.38 -17.15 -24.07
C PHE A 374 -17.62 -15.97 -23.47
N THR A 375 -17.76 -14.81 -24.09
CA THR A 375 -16.99 -13.62 -23.72
C THR A 375 -17.85 -12.40 -23.55
N ARG A 376 -17.43 -11.49 -22.68
CA ARG A 376 -18.04 -10.17 -22.51
C ARG A 376 -16.95 -9.14 -22.26
N TRP A 377 -17.12 -7.93 -22.77
CA TRP A 377 -16.24 -6.81 -22.50
C TRP A 377 -16.92 -5.79 -21.58
N HIS A 378 -16.09 -5.06 -20.86
CA HIS A 378 -16.44 -3.88 -20.11
C HIS A 378 -15.48 -2.74 -20.49
N LEU A 379 -16.01 -1.55 -20.76
CA LEU A 379 -15.27 -0.31 -20.96
C LEU A 379 -16.02 0.83 -20.28
N ASP A 380 -15.40 1.45 -19.26
CA ASP A 380 -15.91 2.63 -18.55
C ASP A 380 -17.35 2.53 -18.04
N GLY A 381 -17.68 1.41 -17.43
CA GLY A 381 -18.99 1.07 -16.89
C GLY A 381 -19.93 0.42 -17.91
N VAL A 382 -19.60 0.47 -19.20
CA VAL A 382 -20.45 -0.09 -20.27
C VAL A 382 -20.02 -1.51 -20.60
N GLN A 383 -20.98 -2.44 -20.57
CA GLN A 383 -20.72 -3.84 -20.89
C GLN A 383 -21.33 -4.24 -22.23
N THR A 384 -20.61 -5.02 -23.04
CA THR A 384 -21.13 -5.58 -24.30
C THR A 384 -22.14 -6.70 -24.02
N ALA A 385 -22.85 -7.17 -25.05
CA ALA A 385 -23.54 -8.45 -24.97
C ALA A 385 -22.53 -9.61 -24.86
N THR A 386 -22.99 -10.77 -24.37
CA THR A 386 -22.21 -12.00 -24.40
C THR A 386 -22.06 -12.48 -25.85
N VAL A 387 -20.82 -12.71 -26.27
CA VAL A 387 -20.46 -13.23 -27.58
C VAL A 387 -20.04 -14.69 -27.44
N THR A 388 -20.48 -15.55 -28.36
CA THR A 388 -20.06 -16.95 -28.45
C THR A 388 -19.12 -17.11 -29.63
N THR A 389 -17.92 -17.61 -29.40
CA THR A 389 -16.89 -17.77 -30.44
C THR A 389 -16.35 -19.21 -30.42
N PRO A 390 -16.26 -19.91 -31.56
CA PRO A 390 -15.56 -21.19 -31.64
C PRO A 390 -14.09 -21.01 -31.23
N ALA A 391 -13.58 -21.89 -30.37
CA ALA A 391 -12.18 -21.89 -29.95
C ALA A 391 -11.73 -23.33 -29.70
N ASN A 392 -10.99 -23.91 -30.65
CA ASN A 392 -10.50 -25.28 -30.51
C ASN A 392 -9.26 -25.29 -29.60
N VAL A 393 -9.48 -25.44 -28.30
CA VAL A 393 -8.43 -25.55 -27.29
C VAL A 393 -8.52 -26.92 -26.65
N GLN A 394 -7.48 -27.72 -26.81
CA GLN A 394 -7.37 -28.96 -26.04
C GLN A 394 -6.82 -28.61 -24.66
N SER A 395 -7.54 -28.98 -23.60
CA SER A 395 -7.09 -28.71 -22.24
C SER A 395 -5.89 -29.61 -21.92
N LEU A 396 -4.75 -29.00 -21.55
CA LEU A 396 -3.72 -29.70 -20.81
C LEU A 396 -4.15 -29.77 -19.34
N VAL A 397 -5.04 -30.70 -19.03
CA VAL A 397 -5.48 -30.98 -17.67
C VAL A 397 -4.28 -31.53 -16.89
N GLY A 398 -3.77 -30.78 -15.90
CA GLY A 398 -2.79 -31.32 -14.94
C GLY A 398 -1.69 -30.37 -14.44
N GLN A 399 -1.54 -29.16 -14.97
CA GLN A 399 -0.54 -28.21 -14.44
C GLN A 399 -1.18 -27.37 -13.33
N THR A 400 -0.72 -27.55 -12.09
CA THR A 400 -1.24 -26.84 -10.91
C THR A 400 -0.81 -25.36 -10.81
N ARG A 401 -0.13 -24.81 -11.84
CA ARG A 401 0.41 -23.43 -11.82
C ARG A 401 0.31 -22.79 -13.20
N GLY A 402 -0.40 -21.66 -13.27
CA GLY A 402 -0.47 -20.84 -14.48
C GLY A 402 0.69 -19.83 -14.55
N HIS A 403 0.87 -19.24 -15.72
CA HIS A 403 1.82 -18.16 -15.97
C HIS A 403 1.08 -16.91 -16.43
N VAL A 404 1.26 -15.81 -15.71
CA VAL A 404 0.76 -14.48 -16.05
C VAL A 404 1.89 -13.66 -16.64
N TYR A 405 1.63 -13.00 -17.75
CA TYR A 405 2.58 -12.10 -18.40
C TYR A 405 1.92 -10.74 -18.60
N LEU A 406 2.52 -9.69 -18.05
CA LEU A 406 2.12 -8.29 -18.30
C LEU A 406 3.17 -7.62 -19.18
N ASN A 407 2.72 -6.86 -20.17
CA ASN A 407 3.52 -5.97 -20.99
C ASN A 407 2.89 -4.56 -20.98
N THR A 408 3.69 -3.54 -20.65
CA THR A 408 3.20 -2.16 -20.58
C THR A 408 3.36 -1.48 -21.95
N CYS A 409 2.49 -1.87 -22.91
CA CYS A 409 2.47 -1.23 -24.24
C CYS A 409 2.04 0.25 -24.20
N LEU A 410 1.26 0.59 -23.17
CA LEU A 410 0.78 1.92 -22.79
C LEU A 410 0.76 1.99 -21.26
N PRO A 411 0.57 3.18 -20.65
CA PRO A 411 0.49 3.29 -19.20
C PRO A 411 -0.65 2.44 -18.63
N VAL A 412 -0.36 1.60 -17.64
CA VAL A 412 -1.31 0.62 -17.09
C VAL A 412 -1.22 0.53 -15.56
N GLN A 413 -2.36 0.30 -14.91
CA GLN A 413 -2.45 0.08 -13.46
C GLN A 413 -3.59 -0.86 -13.09
N CYS A 414 -3.60 -1.33 -11.83
CA CYS A 414 -4.69 -2.10 -11.24
C CYS A 414 -5.05 -3.38 -12.00
N VAL A 415 -4.03 -4.11 -12.49
CA VAL A 415 -4.22 -5.31 -13.29
C VAL A 415 -4.55 -6.48 -12.37
N GLN A 416 -5.63 -7.19 -12.65
CA GLN A 416 -6.02 -8.37 -11.88
C GLN A 416 -6.68 -9.43 -12.75
N ILE A 417 -6.55 -10.68 -12.32
CA ILE A 417 -7.18 -11.85 -12.88
C ILE A 417 -7.89 -12.57 -11.75
N ALA A 418 -9.17 -12.88 -11.94
CA ALA A 418 -9.98 -13.61 -10.96
C ALA A 418 -10.79 -14.71 -11.62
N GLU A 419 -11.00 -15.82 -10.90
CA GLU A 419 -11.97 -16.83 -11.29
C GLU A 419 -13.39 -16.30 -11.08
N ALA A 420 -14.20 -16.38 -12.13
CA ALA A 420 -15.57 -15.91 -12.15
C ALA A 420 -16.40 -16.71 -13.16
N ALA A 421 -17.23 -17.64 -12.67
CA ALA A 421 -18.08 -18.49 -13.52
C ALA A 421 -19.09 -17.70 -14.36
N ALA A 422 -19.42 -16.47 -13.95
CA ALA A 422 -20.26 -15.52 -14.66
C ALA A 422 -19.63 -14.11 -14.57
N PRO A 423 -20.03 -13.15 -15.43
CA PRO A 423 -19.61 -11.76 -15.29
C PRO A 423 -19.92 -11.24 -13.87
N PRO A 424 -18.99 -10.55 -13.19
CA PRO A 424 -19.22 -10.12 -11.81
C PRO A 424 -20.44 -9.19 -11.65
N ALA A 425 -21.14 -9.32 -10.51
CA ALA A 425 -22.17 -8.35 -10.14
C ALA A 425 -21.54 -6.96 -9.92
N GLY A 426 -22.15 -5.91 -10.47
CA GLY A 426 -21.59 -4.56 -10.40
C GLY A 426 -20.28 -4.37 -11.19
N TRP A 427 -20.00 -5.23 -12.18
CA TRP A 427 -18.81 -5.08 -13.03
C TRP A 427 -18.84 -3.73 -13.76
N GLY A 428 -17.79 -2.93 -13.54
CA GLY A 428 -17.68 -1.58 -14.10
C GLY A 428 -18.16 -0.44 -13.20
N VAL A 429 -18.67 -0.73 -11.99
CA VAL A 429 -18.96 0.33 -11.02
C VAL A 429 -17.65 1.07 -10.68
N PRO A 430 -17.60 2.41 -10.84
CA PRO A 430 -16.40 3.18 -10.53
C PRO A 430 -15.99 3.03 -9.06
N HIS A 431 -14.71 2.82 -8.83
CA HIS A 431 -14.15 2.79 -7.48
C HIS A 431 -13.96 4.21 -6.95
N VAL A 432 -14.37 4.43 -5.70
CA VAL A 432 -14.05 5.63 -4.95
C VAL A 432 -12.82 5.33 -4.13
N SER A 433 -11.68 5.93 -4.49
CA SER A 433 -10.45 5.82 -3.72
C SER A 433 -10.70 6.15 -2.26
N GLN A 434 -10.03 5.46 -1.34
CA GLN A 434 -10.11 5.67 0.12
C GLN A 434 -8.83 6.30 0.70
N ALA A 435 -7.83 6.56 -0.14
CA ALA A 435 -6.54 7.10 0.28
C ALA A 435 -5.94 8.04 -0.78
N ASP A 436 -5.19 9.04 -0.33
CA ASP A 436 -4.38 9.94 -1.17
C ASP A 436 -2.90 9.63 -0.93
N LEU A 437 -2.22 9.02 -1.90
CA LEU A 437 -0.79 8.72 -1.78
C LEU A 437 -0.02 9.47 -2.86
N ASP A 438 0.90 10.32 -2.43
CA ASP A 438 1.86 10.95 -3.34
C ASP A 438 2.86 9.94 -3.91
N THR A 439 3.63 10.39 -4.89
CA THR A 439 4.78 9.64 -5.39
C THR A 439 5.89 9.62 -4.35
N GLY A 440 6.23 8.43 -3.86
CA GLY A 440 7.39 8.25 -2.99
C GLY A 440 8.69 8.63 -3.72
N LEU A 441 9.55 9.37 -3.03
CA LEU A 441 10.91 9.71 -3.45
C LEU A 441 11.87 8.56 -3.26
N ASN A 442 11.68 7.77 -2.21
CA ASN A 442 12.59 6.70 -1.87
C ASN A 442 12.38 5.49 -2.79
N TRP A 443 13.29 5.33 -3.73
CA TRP A 443 13.35 4.18 -4.63
C TRP A 443 14.19 3.05 -4.01
N MET A 444 13.55 1.90 -3.90
CA MET A 444 14.08 0.67 -3.35
C MET A 444 14.40 -0.33 -4.47
N THR A 445 15.51 -1.03 -4.33
CA THR A 445 15.87 -2.18 -5.18
C THR A 445 15.25 -3.49 -4.71
N GLY A 446 14.55 -3.49 -3.57
CA GLY A 446 13.91 -4.65 -2.99
C GLY A 446 13.12 -4.28 -1.73
N LEU A 447 12.26 -5.17 -1.27
CA LEU A 447 11.42 -4.99 -0.10
C LEU A 447 12.17 -5.47 1.16
N PRO A 448 12.10 -4.73 2.28
CA PRO A 448 12.72 -5.15 3.53
C PRO A 448 12.15 -6.47 4.05
N ASP A 449 12.93 -7.16 4.87
CA ASP A 449 12.52 -8.41 5.51
C ASP A 449 11.53 -8.16 6.67
N ILE A 450 10.26 -8.00 6.33
CA ILE A 450 9.18 -7.74 7.29
C ILE A 450 8.17 -8.88 7.26
N VAL A 451 7.97 -9.53 8.42
CA VAL A 451 7.06 -10.66 8.61
C VAL A 451 6.20 -10.42 9.85
N GLY A 452 4.88 -10.43 9.70
CA GLY A 452 3.93 -10.32 10.80
C GLY A 452 4.04 -9.03 11.63
N ALA A 453 4.54 -7.94 11.05
CA ALA A 453 4.73 -6.68 11.77
C ALA A 453 3.44 -5.85 11.82
N ASP A 454 3.31 -4.98 12.81
CA ASP A 454 2.22 -3.99 12.90
C ASP A 454 2.21 -3.07 11.67
N SER A 455 1.09 -3.02 10.95
CA SER A 455 0.96 -2.29 9.68
C SER A 455 1.30 -0.81 9.80
N TRP A 456 0.89 -0.16 10.88
CA TRP A 456 1.18 1.25 11.13
C TRP A 456 2.68 1.50 11.32
N THR A 457 3.34 0.62 12.06
CA THR A 457 4.81 0.64 12.24
C THR A 457 5.55 0.52 10.92
N VAL A 458 5.10 -0.38 10.03
CA VAL A 458 5.71 -0.55 8.69
C VAL A 458 5.54 0.71 7.83
N ILE A 459 4.35 1.30 7.81
CA ILE A 459 4.09 2.56 7.09
C ILE A 459 4.99 3.67 7.62
N LYS A 460 5.07 3.84 8.95
CA LYS A 460 5.94 4.86 9.56
C LYS A 460 7.40 4.67 9.15
N ALA A 461 7.93 3.45 9.24
CA ALA A 461 9.31 3.17 8.88
C ALA A 461 9.61 3.47 7.40
N ALA A 462 8.68 3.14 6.49
CA ALA A 462 8.82 3.41 5.07
C ALA A 462 8.80 4.92 4.75
N VAL A 463 7.89 5.66 5.40
CA VAL A 463 7.70 7.10 5.18
C VAL A 463 8.78 7.93 5.87
N ALA A 464 9.23 7.53 7.05
CA ALA A 464 10.36 8.14 7.75
C ALA A 464 11.67 8.02 6.96
N ALA A 465 11.83 6.96 6.16
CA ALA A 465 13.01 6.76 5.32
C ALA A 465 13.23 7.90 4.30
N GLU A 466 12.15 8.58 3.91
CA GLU A 466 12.17 9.74 3.02
C GLU A 466 11.68 11.03 3.66
N TYR A 467 11.47 11.01 4.98
CA TYR A 467 11.05 12.20 5.73
C TYR A 467 9.72 12.79 5.20
N GLY A 468 8.80 11.90 4.80
CA GLY A 468 7.43 12.24 4.38
C GLY A 468 6.47 12.34 5.57
N LEU A 469 5.19 12.57 5.28
CA LEU A 469 4.11 12.68 6.27
C LEU A 469 3.00 11.65 6.00
N VAL A 470 2.54 10.97 7.03
CA VAL A 470 1.30 10.18 6.99
C VAL A 470 0.29 10.62 8.05
N ALA A 471 -0.97 10.71 7.66
CA ALA A 471 -2.06 11.08 8.56
C ALA A 471 -3.41 10.59 8.02
N PHE A 472 -4.41 10.55 8.90
CA PHE A 472 -5.80 10.52 8.48
C PHE A 472 -6.37 11.94 8.46
N THR A 473 -7.13 12.27 7.41
CA THR A 473 -7.89 13.52 7.38
C THR A 473 -9.05 13.46 8.36
N GLU A 474 -9.72 14.58 8.57
CA GLU A 474 -10.89 14.72 9.44
C GLU A 474 -12.02 13.77 9.00
N HIS A 475 -12.07 13.43 7.71
CA HIS A 475 -13.02 12.48 7.11
C HIS A 475 -12.59 11.01 7.24
N GLY A 476 -11.49 10.71 7.93
CA GLY A 476 -10.97 9.35 8.05
C GLY A 476 -10.33 8.82 6.77
N ARG A 477 -9.94 9.71 5.83
CA ARG A 477 -9.23 9.34 4.60
C ARG A 477 -7.74 9.29 4.87
N PHE A 478 -7.07 8.19 4.51
CA PHE A 478 -5.62 8.08 4.67
C PHE A 478 -4.90 9.00 3.69
N ARG A 479 -3.85 9.68 4.13
CA ARG A 479 -3.01 10.54 3.30
C ARG A 479 -1.54 10.25 3.55
N PHE A 480 -0.80 10.00 2.48
CA PHE A 480 0.65 10.01 2.43
C PHE A 480 1.12 11.21 1.59
N THR A 481 1.90 12.08 2.21
CA THR A 481 2.52 13.25 1.59
C THR A 481 4.02 13.03 1.48
N ALA A 482 4.55 13.01 0.25
CA ALA A 482 5.98 12.87 0.03
C ALA A 482 6.71 14.18 0.35
N ARG A 483 7.97 14.08 0.81
CA ARG A 483 8.78 15.24 1.19
C ARG A 483 8.97 16.28 0.06
N ALA A 484 9.09 15.83 -1.19
CA ALA A 484 9.27 16.74 -2.33
C ALA A 484 7.98 17.47 -2.71
N LYS A 485 6.83 17.14 -2.12
CA LYS A 485 5.60 17.86 -2.41
C LYS A 485 5.76 19.30 -1.97
N ALA A 486 5.56 20.21 -2.93
CA ALA A 486 5.49 21.63 -2.63
C ALA A 486 4.38 21.85 -1.58
N PRO A 487 4.64 22.73 -0.58
CA PRO A 487 3.59 23.08 0.36
C PRO A 487 2.42 23.72 -0.39
N PRO A 488 1.20 23.65 0.14
CA PRO A 488 0.12 24.45 -0.39
C PRO A 488 0.42 25.94 -0.24
N ALA A 489 -0.20 26.77 -1.08
CA ALA A 489 -0.19 28.22 -0.88
C ALA A 489 -0.83 28.58 0.47
N PRO A 490 -0.47 29.72 1.09
CA PRO A 490 -1.11 30.18 2.31
C PRO A 490 -2.63 30.27 2.16
N VAL A 491 -3.36 29.65 3.08
CA VAL A 491 -4.83 29.55 3.03
C VAL A 491 -5.52 30.54 3.97
N LYS A 492 -4.81 31.06 4.98
CA LYS A 492 -5.36 32.00 5.96
C LYS A 492 -4.30 33.01 6.40
N THR A 493 -4.72 34.26 6.60
CA THR A 493 -3.95 35.24 7.37
C THR A 493 -4.53 35.33 8.79
N ILE A 494 -3.69 35.16 9.79
CA ILE A 494 -3.99 35.30 11.22
C ILE A 494 -3.42 36.65 11.65
N SER A 495 -4.27 37.58 12.07
CA SER A 495 -3.85 38.94 12.43
C SER A 495 -3.84 39.15 13.94
N ALA A 496 -2.82 39.84 14.46
CA ALA A 496 -2.75 40.18 15.88
C ALA A 496 -3.95 41.01 16.38
N ASN A 497 -4.54 41.83 15.52
CA ASN A 497 -5.66 42.69 15.88
C ASN A 497 -6.99 41.92 16.11
N VAL A 498 -7.07 40.67 15.66
CA VAL A 498 -8.33 39.92 15.58
C VAL A 498 -8.20 38.52 16.18
N ASP A 499 -7.08 37.85 15.91
CA ASP A 499 -6.96 36.41 16.09
C ASP A 499 -5.91 35.98 17.12
N LEU A 500 -4.88 36.78 17.42
CA LEU A 500 -3.79 36.37 18.33
C LEU A 500 -3.99 36.94 19.73
N ALA A 501 -3.92 36.09 20.76
CA ALA A 501 -3.86 36.54 22.16
C ALA A 501 -2.43 36.66 22.69
N ASP A 502 -1.51 35.81 22.20
CA ASP A 502 -0.10 35.80 22.56
C ASP A 502 0.71 35.18 21.42
N LEU A 503 2.00 35.52 21.32
CA LEU A 503 2.90 35.01 20.29
C LEU A 503 4.31 34.85 20.85
N ASP A 504 4.67 33.61 21.20
CA ASP A 504 6.03 33.25 21.57
C ASP A 504 6.80 32.71 20.35
N LEU A 505 7.98 33.29 20.11
CA LEU A 505 8.86 32.92 19.02
C LEU A 505 10.20 32.47 19.59
N SER A 506 10.53 31.20 19.39
CA SER A 506 11.82 30.65 19.75
C SER A 506 12.65 30.35 18.50
N THR A 507 13.92 30.75 18.53
CA THR A 507 14.92 30.39 17.53
C THR A 507 16.13 29.84 18.27
N SER A 508 16.53 28.60 17.95
CA SER A 508 17.68 27.96 18.60
C SER A 508 18.75 27.60 17.58
N LEU A 509 20.02 27.79 17.98
CA LEU A 509 21.17 27.27 17.25
C LEU A 509 21.19 25.73 17.25
N ASP A 510 20.54 25.11 18.25
CA ASP A 510 20.45 23.66 18.34
C ASP A 510 19.64 23.06 17.20
N GLY A 511 18.80 23.84 16.50
CA GLY A 511 18.10 23.37 15.30
C GLY A 511 18.96 23.28 14.04
N VAL A 512 20.17 23.85 14.04
CA VAL A 512 21.03 23.92 12.85
C VAL A 512 21.75 22.59 12.61
N ARG A 513 21.60 22.04 11.40
CA ARG A 513 22.39 20.93 10.87
C ARG A 513 22.88 21.31 9.47
N ASN A 514 24.19 21.46 9.32
CA ASN A 514 24.82 21.89 8.08
C ASN A 514 25.72 20.82 7.46
N GLU A 515 25.72 19.64 8.06
CA GLU A 515 26.33 18.44 7.51
C GLU A 515 25.37 17.27 7.75
N ILE A 516 24.86 16.65 6.69
CA ILE A 516 23.95 15.50 6.75
C ILE A 516 24.70 14.27 6.26
N THR A 517 24.83 13.25 7.11
CA THR A 517 25.32 11.93 6.69
C THR A 517 24.14 10.99 6.56
N PHE A 518 24.07 10.25 5.46
CA PHE A 518 23.08 9.21 5.24
C PHE A 518 23.75 7.93 4.76
N ARG A 519 23.12 6.79 5.04
CA ARG A 519 23.53 5.48 4.52
C ARG A 519 22.47 4.93 3.58
N HIS A 520 22.94 4.22 2.56
CA HIS A 520 22.10 3.43 1.68
C HIS A 520 22.72 2.05 1.47
N ALA A 521 21.86 1.03 1.28
CA ALA A 521 22.28 -0.35 1.09
C ALA A 521 21.37 -1.02 0.04
N PRO A 522 21.83 -1.27 -1.21
CA PRO A 522 21.05 -2.00 -2.17
C PRO A 522 20.67 -3.39 -1.64
N ARG A 523 19.37 -3.68 -1.62
CA ARG A 523 18.84 -5.02 -1.38
C ARG A 523 18.65 -5.74 -2.71
N LEU A 524 19.33 -6.87 -2.90
CA LEU A 524 19.39 -7.55 -4.19
C LEU A 524 19.10 -9.04 -4.05
N GLU A 525 18.45 -9.59 -5.06
CA GLU A 525 18.36 -11.02 -5.28
C GLU A 525 19.71 -11.52 -5.77
N ARG A 526 20.34 -12.41 -4.99
CA ARG A 526 21.65 -12.98 -5.31
C ARG A 526 21.53 -14.13 -6.28
N VAL A 527 22.68 -14.48 -6.86
CA VAL A 527 22.84 -15.75 -7.56
C VAL A 527 22.34 -16.92 -6.69
N SER A 528 21.79 -17.92 -7.36
CA SER A 528 21.14 -19.03 -6.67
C SER A 528 22.06 -19.71 -5.66
N ALA A 529 21.55 -20.02 -4.48
CA ALA A 529 22.25 -20.72 -3.42
C ALA A 529 21.38 -21.86 -2.84
N VAL A 530 22.00 -22.74 -2.07
CA VAL A 530 21.26 -23.66 -1.19
C VAL A 530 20.73 -22.84 -0.02
N VAL A 531 19.42 -22.92 0.22
CA VAL A 531 18.70 -22.15 1.24
C VAL A 531 18.09 -23.04 2.32
N TYR A 532 18.23 -24.35 2.18
CA TYR A 532 17.97 -25.33 3.21
C TYR A 532 18.72 -26.62 2.87
N THR A 533 19.29 -27.26 3.89
CA THR A 533 19.89 -28.59 3.82
C THR A 533 19.31 -29.44 4.95
N ALA A 534 18.93 -30.68 4.64
CA ALA A 534 18.51 -31.62 5.68
C ALA A 534 19.67 -31.85 6.68
N ARG A 535 19.35 -31.78 7.96
CA ARG A 535 20.29 -31.81 9.09
C ARG A 535 20.69 -33.24 9.46
N THR A 536 19.76 -34.18 9.28
CA THR A 536 19.99 -35.60 9.54
C THR A 536 19.45 -36.43 8.37
N ILE A 537 19.98 -37.65 8.20
CA ILE A 537 19.55 -38.54 7.13
C ILE A 537 18.07 -38.94 7.25
N ASP A 538 17.52 -38.94 8.46
CA ASP A 538 16.17 -39.39 8.80
C ASP A 538 15.14 -38.25 8.95
N GLU A 539 15.57 -36.98 8.89
CA GLU A 539 14.71 -35.81 9.08
C GLU A 539 13.46 -35.86 8.18
N LEU A 540 13.64 -36.34 6.94
CA LEU A 540 12.63 -36.37 5.88
C LEU A 540 12.12 -37.79 5.56
N ASP A 541 12.40 -38.78 6.42
CA ASP A 541 11.91 -40.14 6.23
C ASP A 541 10.40 -40.17 6.02
N THR A 542 9.97 -40.95 5.03
CA THR A 542 8.55 -41.09 4.69
C THR A 542 8.21 -42.57 4.63
N GLY A 543 7.22 -42.98 5.42
CA GLY A 543 6.78 -44.37 5.51
C GLY A 543 6.32 -44.97 4.18
N ALA A 544 6.17 -46.30 4.15
CA ALA A 544 5.59 -47.02 3.02
C ALA A 544 4.17 -46.51 2.69
N LEU A 545 3.85 -46.37 1.40
CA LEU A 545 2.53 -45.96 0.90
C LEU A 545 1.99 -44.70 1.61
N ASN A 546 2.86 -43.75 1.90
CA ASN A 546 2.54 -42.57 2.71
C ASN A 546 2.86 -41.27 1.99
N THR A 547 2.17 -40.19 2.37
CA THR A 547 2.50 -38.82 1.97
C THR A 547 2.77 -37.98 3.20
N ARG A 548 3.92 -37.32 3.23
CA ARG A 548 4.36 -36.44 4.33
C ARG A 548 4.30 -34.99 3.90
N PHE A 549 3.75 -34.15 4.77
CA PHE A 549 3.66 -32.70 4.60
C PHE A 549 4.55 -32.05 5.65
N LEU A 550 5.44 -31.15 5.22
CA LEU A 550 6.42 -30.51 6.07
C LEU A 550 6.50 -29.02 5.78
N THR A 551 6.76 -28.24 6.81
CA THR A 551 7.19 -26.84 6.69
C THR A 551 8.62 -26.76 7.15
N LEU A 552 9.53 -26.45 6.23
CA LEU A 552 10.97 -26.40 6.48
C LEU A 552 11.41 -24.93 6.57
N PRO A 553 11.97 -24.47 7.70
CA PRO A 553 12.49 -23.12 7.81
C PRO A 553 13.71 -22.97 6.90
N LEU A 554 13.75 -21.89 6.12
CA LEU A 554 14.88 -21.58 5.26
C LEU A 554 15.98 -20.86 6.06
N ASP A 555 17.23 -21.08 5.67
CA ASP A 555 18.39 -20.40 6.28
C ASP A 555 18.38 -18.88 6.03
N LYS A 556 17.74 -18.48 4.92
CA LYS A 556 17.51 -17.09 4.51
C LYS A 556 16.19 -17.01 3.77
N ARG A 557 15.47 -15.88 3.89
CA ARG A 557 14.36 -15.59 2.99
C ARG A 557 14.88 -15.53 1.55
N ALA A 558 14.21 -16.29 0.70
CA ALA A 558 14.67 -16.51 -0.66
C ALA A 558 13.49 -16.80 -1.57
N ARG A 559 13.60 -16.39 -2.83
CA ARG A 559 12.70 -16.91 -3.85
C ARG A 559 13.09 -18.35 -4.15
N LEU A 560 12.18 -19.30 -3.97
CA LEU A 560 12.50 -20.71 -4.16
C LEU A 560 12.52 -21.09 -5.65
N SER A 561 13.51 -21.90 -6.02
CA SER A 561 13.38 -22.74 -7.21
C SER A 561 12.45 -23.88 -6.85
N THR A 562 11.20 -23.80 -7.32
CA THR A 562 10.20 -24.85 -7.06
C THR A 562 10.45 -26.13 -7.86
N THR A 563 11.46 -26.14 -8.72
CA THR A 563 11.95 -27.35 -9.40
C THR A 563 13.03 -27.98 -8.53
N LEU A 564 12.76 -29.19 -8.04
CA LEU A 564 13.75 -30.06 -7.41
C LEU A 564 14.19 -31.13 -8.40
N LEU A 565 15.50 -31.26 -8.58
CA LEU A 565 16.08 -32.31 -9.40
C LEU A 565 16.32 -33.55 -8.53
N ARG A 566 15.94 -34.72 -9.03
CA ARG A 566 16.38 -35.99 -8.47
C ARG A 566 17.77 -36.30 -9.02
N TYR A 567 18.67 -36.72 -8.15
CA TYR A 567 19.98 -37.22 -8.52
C TYR A 567 20.09 -38.71 -8.20
N THR A 568 20.95 -39.40 -8.94
CA THR A 568 21.46 -40.70 -8.47
C THR A 568 22.50 -40.52 -7.37
N LYS A 569 22.84 -41.57 -6.64
CA LYS A 569 23.91 -41.50 -5.63
C LYS A 569 25.26 -41.09 -6.23
N ALA A 570 25.55 -41.56 -7.43
CA ALA A 570 26.80 -41.28 -8.15
C ALA A 570 26.87 -39.82 -8.64
N GLU A 571 25.71 -39.23 -8.96
CA GLU A 571 25.62 -37.85 -9.47
C GLU A 571 25.40 -36.80 -8.38
N TRP A 572 25.14 -37.21 -7.13
CA TRP A 572 24.82 -36.30 -6.03
C TRP A 572 25.89 -35.21 -5.88
N PRO A 573 25.57 -33.95 -6.17
CA PRO A 573 26.59 -32.90 -6.25
C PRO A 573 27.04 -32.48 -4.85
N THR A 574 28.36 -32.36 -4.68
CA THR A 574 28.97 -31.88 -3.43
C THR A 574 28.76 -30.38 -3.22
N ALA A 575 28.50 -29.58 -4.28
CA ALA A 575 28.29 -28.13 -4.16
C ALA A 575 27.08 -27.57 -4.96
N ALA A 576 26.38 -26.63 -4.32
CA ALA A 576 25.46 -25.61 -4.88
C ALA A 576 24.17 -26.02 -5.62
N SER A 577 23.95 -27.29 -5.96
CA SER A 577 22.71 -27.72 -6.62
C SER A 577 21.66 -28.15 -5.61
N GLY A 578 20.44 -27.60 -5.73
CA GLY A 578 19.27 -28.09 -5.00
C GLY A 578 18.73 -29.35 -5.66
N GLY A 579 18.20 -30.26 -4.86
CA GLY A 579 17.71 -31.55 -5.32
C GLY A 579 17.75 -32.58 -4.21
N TYR A 580 17.60 -33.85 -4.60
CA TYR A 580 17.55 -34.93 -3.64
C TYR A 580 18.00 -36.29 -4.20
N VAL A 581 18.51 -37.16 -3.33
CA VAL A 581 18.67 -38.60 -3.56
C VAL A 581 17.72 -39.35 -2.65
N VAL A 582 17.10 -40.42 -3.15
CA VAL A 582 16.20 -41.26 -2.35
C VAL A 582 16.72 -42.67 -2.27
N VAL A 583 16.70 -43.24 -1.07
CA VAL A 583 17.05 -44.64 -0.79
C VAL A 583 15.92 -45.33 -0.03
N ASN A 584 15.90 -46.66 -0.09
CA ASN A 584 15.10 -47.46 0.81
C ASN A 584 15.70 -47.33 2.21
N ALA A 585 14.91 -46.86 3.17
CA ALA A 585 15.41 -46.56 4.52
C ALA A 585 15.91 -47.81 5.27
N ASN A 586 15.43 -49.00 4.89
CA ASN A 586 15.81 -50.27 5.52
C ASN A 586 17.09 -50.86 4.95
N THR A 587 17.32 -50.75 3.64
CA THR A 587 18.43 -51.43 2.94
C THR A 587 19.52 -50.48 2.46
N GLY A 588 19.24 -49.17 2.44
CA GLY A 588 20.10 -48.17 1.83
C GLY A 588 20.16 -48.27 0.29
N ALA A 589 19.43 -49.17 -0.35
CA ALA A 589 19.40 -49.29 -1.81
C ALA A 589 18.79 -48.05 -2.45
N GLU A 590 19.36 -47.58 -3.57
CA GLU A 590 18.82 -46.41 -4.28
C GLU A 590 17.42 -46.70 -4.83
N VAL A 591 16.52 -45.74 -4.69
CA VAL A 591 15.17 -45.77 -5.24
C VAL A 591 15.18 -44.85 -6.46
N THR A 592 14.59 -45.27 -7.58
CA THR A 592 14.60 -44.51 -8.85
C THR A 592 13.21 -44.17 -9.39
N SER A 593 12.12 -44.69 -8.80
CA SER A 593 10.74 -44.41 -9.21
C SER A 593 9.80 -44.28 -8.00
N SER A 594 8.51 -43.98 -8.23
CA SER A 594 7.44 -44.02 -7.22
C SER A 594 7.63 -43.09 -6.00
N VAL A 595 8.40 -42.01 -6.17
CA VAL A 595 8.59 -40.95 -5.19
C VAL A 595 8.39 -39.61 -5.88
N THR A 596 7.54 -38.76 -5.32
CA THR A 596 7.31 -37.40 -5.79
C THR A 596 7.60 -36.41 -4.67
N VAL A 597 8.37 -35.37 -4.98
CA VAL A 597 8.62 -34.27 -4.05
C VAL A 597 8.18 -32.96 -4.68
N THR A 598 7.31 -32.23 -3.98
CA THR A 598 6.80 -30.92 -4.42
C THR A 598 7.18 -29.85 -3.42
N LEU A 599 7.60 -28.68 -3.93
CA LEU A 599 7.88 -27.49 -3.13
C LEU A 599 6.83 -26.39 -3.34
N GLY A 600 6.34 -25.83 -2.25
CA GLY A 600 5.59 -24.58 -2.17
C GLY A 600 6.29 -23.59 -1.24
N LEU A 601 5.90 -22.33 -1.34
CA LEU A 601 6.29 -21.28 -0.39
C LEU A 601 5.19 -21.12 0.65
N VAL A 602 5.56 -20.96 1.90
CA VAL A 602 4.66 -20.62 3.02
C VAL A 602 5.35 -19.60 3.93
N ASP A 603 4.58 -18.99 4.83
CA ASP A 603 5.09 -18.07 5.87
C ASP A 603 5.93 -16.91 5.33
N GLY A 604 5.41 -16.19 4.33
CA GLY A 604 6.08 -15.03 3.77
C GLY A 604 7.43 -15.34 3.12
N ASP A 605 7.60 -16.56 2.59
CA ASP A 605 8.84 -17.01 1.96
C ASP A 605 10.04 -17.16 2.92
N ALA A 606 9.77 -17.31 4.22
CA ALA A 606 10.75 -17.74 5.23
C ALA A 606 10.78 -19.26 5.41
N ALA A 607 9.79 -19.98 4.88
CA ALA A 607 9.73 -21.43 4.94
C ALA A 607 9.27 -22.05 3.61
N ALA A 608 9.67 -23.30 3.38
CA ALA A 608 9.21 -24.11 2.26
C ALA A 608 8.19 -25.13 2.74
N ALA A 609 7.02 -25.17 2.08
CA ALA A 609 6.12 -26.32 2.19
C ALA A 609 6.64 -27.44 1.30
N VAL A 610 6.95 -28.59 1.90
CA VAL A 610 7.45 -29.77 1.20
C VAL A 610 6.44 -30.88 1.31
N VAL A 611 6.01 -31.41 0.16
CA VAL A 611 5.14 -32.58 0.08
C VAL A 611 5.93 -33.73 -0.51
N ILE A 612 6.08 -34.80 0.26
CA ILE A 612 6.81 -36.01 -0.13
C ILE A 612 5.79 -37.14 -0.22
N SER A 613 5.55 -37.65 -1.43
CA SER A 613 4.68 -38.79 -1.66
C SER A 613 5.51 -40.02 -2.00
N ASN A 614 5.34 -41.09 -1.21
CA ASN A 614 5.99 -42.37 -1.40
C ASN A 614 4.95 -43.44 -1.74
N ALA A 615 4.97 -43.92 -2.99
CA ALA A 615 4.09 -45.00 -3.45
C ALA A 615 4.74 -46.40 -3.32
N ASN A 616 5.93 -46.50 -2.71
CA ASN A 616 6.58 -47.79 -2.47
C ASN A 616 6.03 -48.48 -1.21
N THR A 617 6.13 -49.81 -1.15
CA THR A 617 5.75 -50.63 0.00
C THR A 617 6.79 -50.66 1.12
N PHE A 618 7.84 -49.84 1.01
CA PHE A 618 8.90 -49.69 2.01
C PHE A 618 9.12 -48.21 2.33
N PRO A 619 9.63 -47.89 3.53
CA PRO A 619 9.99 -46.52 3.89
C PRO A 619 11.13 -46.00 3.01
N ILE A 620 11.07 -44.72 2.67
CA ILE A 620 12.12 -44.02 1.94
C ILE A 620 12.85 -43.04 2.83
N ARG A 621 14.11 -42.78 2.48
CA ARG A 621 15.03 -41.88 3.15
C ARG A 621 15.78 -41.02 2.16
N PHE A 622 16.15 -39.81 2.55
CA PHE A 622 16.91 -38.88 1.73
C PHE A 622 18.39 -38.87 2.11
N ALA A 623 19.16 -39.83 1.59
CA ALA A 623 20.56 -40.02 1.98
C ALA A 623 21.47 -40.45 0.83
N ASN A 624 22.75 -40.10 0.93
CA ASN A 624 23.83 -40.65 0.13
C ASN A 624 24.90 -41.22 1.07
N GLY A 625 24.84 -42.53 1.33
CA GLY A 625 25.66 -43.14 2.39
C GLY A 625 25.18 -42.69 3.77
N SER A 626 26.08 -42.13 4.58
CA SER A 626 25.79 -41.57 5.90
C SER A 626 25.41 -40.09 5.89
N GLU A 627 25.39 -39.45 4.72
CA GLU A 627 25.13 -38.02 4.60
C GLU A 627 23.68 -37.72 4.17
N PRO A 628 23.04 -36.67 4.71
CA PRO A 628 21.74 -36.22 4.24
C PRO A 628 21.82 -35.73 2.79
N ALA A 629 20.88 -36.18 1.96
CA ALA A 629 20.86 -35.90 0.53
C ALA A 629 19.56 -35.19 0.10
N PHE A 630 19.23 -34.10 0.79
CA PHE A 630 18.13 -33.21 0.42
C PHE A 630 18.56 -31.75 0.60
N LYS A 631 18.47 -30.98 -0.49
CA LYS A 631 18.84 -29.55 -0.52
C LYS A 631 17.77 -28.77 -1.27
N ILE A 632 17.35 -27.63 -0.75
CA ILE A 632 16.49 -26.69 -1.47
C ILE A 632 17.35 -25.57 -2.05
N ARG A 633 17.19 -25.29 -3.34
CA ARG A 633 17.82 -24.16 -4.02
C ARG A 633 16.86 -22.98 -4.08
N GLY A 634 17.38 -21.79 -3.81
CA GLY A 634 16.65 -20.54 -3.93
C GLY A 634 17.56 -19.39 -4.35
N PHE A 635 16.98 -18.21 -4.46
CA PHE A 635 17.67 -16.96 -4.74
C PHE A 635 17.54 -16.10 -3.47
N PRO A 636 18.55 -16.13 -2.58
CA PRO A 636 18.47 -15.40 -1.33
C PRO A 636 18.48 -13.90 -1.60
N VAL A 637 17.66 -13.17 -0.86
CA VAL A 637 17.63 -11.70 -0.91
C VAL A 637 18.42 -11.17 0.26
N THR A 638 19.43 -10.35 -0.03
CA THR A 638 20.36 -9.83 0.99
C THR A 638 20.73 -8.39 0.67
N ASP A 639 21.10 -7.65 1.70
CA ASP A 639 21.56 -6.28 1.56
C ASP A 639 23.06 -6.27 1.24
N ASP A 640 23.49 -5.35 0.37
CA ASP A 640 24.88 -4.93 0.29
C ASP A 640 25.27 -4.21 1.60
N PRO A 641 26.57 -4.12 1.95
CA PRO A 641 27.01 -3.31 3.09
C PRO A 641 26.54 -1.85 2.96
N PRO A 642 26.10 -1.20 4.04
CA PRO A 642 25.65 0.18 3.99
C PRO A 642 26.81 1.12 3.66
N LEU A 643 26.59 2.00 2.67
CA LEU A 643 27.57 2.98 2.23
C LEU A 643 27.19 4.38 2.75
N PRO A 644 28.05 5.03 3.55
CA PRO A 644 27.80 6.39 4.01
C PRO A 644 28.09 7.42 2.92
N THR A 645 27.29 8.47 2.86
CA THR A 645 27.51 9.66 2.03
C THR A 645 27.18 10.89 2.85
N THR A 646 27.99 11.94 2.71
CA THR A 646 27.85 13.19 3.49
C THR A 646 27.62 14.37 2.56
N LEU A 647 26.64 15.20 2.89
CA LEU A 647 26.34 16.48 2.23
C LEU A 647 26.60 17.62 3.22
N THR A 648 27.22 18.71 2.76
CA THR A 648 27.60 19.84 3.63
C THR A 648 27.21 21.18 2.99
N ASP A 649 26.58 22.05 3.78
CA ASP A 649 26.43 23.48 3.45
C ASP A 649 27.64 24.23 4.03
N THR A 650 28.60 24.54 3.16
CA THR A 650 29.88 25.15 3.55
C THR A 650 29.70 26.58 4.09
N ALA A 651 28.71 27.33 3.58
CA ALA A 651 28.44 28.69 4.02
C ALA A 651 27.81 28.70 5.43
N SER A 652 26.87 27.79 5.67
CA SER A 652 26.29 27.57 7.00
C SER A 652 27.34 27.05 7.99
N ALA A 653 28.18 26.09 7.59
CA ALA A 653 29.26 25.56 8.44
C ALA A 653 30.29 26.63 8.81
N ALA A 654 30.65 27.52 7.88
CA ALA A 654 31.53 28.65 8.16
C ALA A 654 30.92 29.62 9.18
N ARG A 655 29.60 29.82 9.16
CA ARG A 655 28.89 30.75 10.06
C ARG A 655 28.59 30.16 11.44
N PHE A 656 28.12 28.91 11.51
CA PHE A 656 27.57 28.30 12.72
C PHE A 656 28.44 27.18 13.31
N GLY A 657 29.60 26.93 12.70
CA GLY A 657 30.45 25.78 12.99
C GLY A 657 29.88 24.49 12.38
N ARG A 658 30.69 23.42 12.34
CA ARG A 658 30.25 22.11 11.86
C ARG A 658 29.20 21.52 12.82
N ARG A 659 28.00 21.24 12.30
CA ARG A 659 26.86 20.69 13.03
C ARG A 659 26.31 19.49 12.25
N VAL A 660 26.68 18.30 12.69
CA VAL A 660 26.40 17.04 11.97
C VAL A 660 25.06 16.47 12.40
N LEU A 661 24.28 15.99 11.43
CA LEU A 661 23.16 15.07 11.61
C LEU A 661 23.47 13.77 10.88
N ASP A 662 23.62 12.69 11.63
CA ASP A 662 23.66 11.35 11.07
C ASP A 662 22.22 10.82 10.99
N LEU A 663 21.71 10.61 9.77
CA LEU A 663 20.37 10.07 9.58
C LEU A 663 20.39 8.59 9.97
N PRO A 664 19.39 8.10 10.74
CA PRO A 664 19.33 6.70 11.18
C PRO A 664 19.45 5.72 10.01
N ASP A 665 19.91 4.50 10.22
CA ASP A 665 19.86 3.50 9.16
C ASP A 665 18.41 3.08 8.89
N SER A 666 18.06 2.87 7.63
CA SER A 666 16.71 2.45 7.23
C SER A 666 16.78 1.34 6.20
N GLY A 667 16.09 0.23 6.48
CA GLY A 667 15.91 -0.87 5.55
C GLY A 667 15.08 -0.53 4.31
N PHE A 668 14.62 0.71 4.18
CA PHE A 668 13.97 1.21 2.97
C PHE A 668 14.90 2.07 2.10
N ARG A 669 16.06 2.54 2.60
CA ARG A 669 16.98 3.40 1.83
C ARG A 669 17.99 2.57 1.03
N HIS A 670 17.68 2.27 -0.22
CA HIS A 670 18.54 1.43 -1.07
C HIS A 670 19.28 2.21 -2.16
N HIS A 671 18.61 3.17 -2.81
CA HIS A 671 19.16 3.84 -3.97
C HIS A 671 19.91 5.14 -3.61
N PRO A 672 21.19 5.30 -4.02
CA PRO A 672 22.02 6.44 -3.63
C PRO A 672 21.43 7.78 -4.03
N ALA A 673 20.98 7.93 -5.29
CA ALA A 673 20.47 9.22 -5.77
C ALA A 673 19.19 9.65 -5.04
N ALA A 674 18.29 8.70 -4.74
CA ALA A 674 17.04 9.00 -4.04
C ALA A 674 17.32 9.42 -2.58
N ALA A 675 18.25 8.71 -1.92
CA ALA A 675 18.69 9.07 -0.57
C ALA A 675 19.43 10.42 -0.54
N ALA A 676 20.21 10.74 -1.57
CA ALA A 676 20.86 12.04 -1.72
C ALA A 676 19.86 13.18 -1.90
N ASP A 677 18.82 13.01 -2.72
CA ASP A 677 17.76 14.01 -2.91
C ASP A 677 17.02 14.31 -1.60
N VAL A 678 16.71 13.26 -0.83
CA VAL A 678 16.11 13.37 0.51
C VAL A 678 17.05 14.12 1.46
N ALA A 679 18.33 13.71 1.54
CA ALA A 679 19.32 14.33 2.42
C ALA A 679 19.60 15.80 2.05
N ALA A 680 19.61 16.13 0.76
CA ALA A 680 19.77 17.50 0.28
C ALA A 680 18.57 18.37 0.68
N SER A 681 17.36 17.83 0.60
CA SER A 681 16.15 18.51 1.08
C SER A 681 16.16 18.71 2.60
N VAL A 682 16.65 17.74 3.38
CA VAL A 682 16.82 17.89 4.84
C VAL A 682 17.88 18.95 5.16
N LEU A 683 19.01 18.92 4.46
CA LEU A 683 20.07 19.92 4.62
C LEU A 683 19.55 21.34 4.35
N ALA A 684 18.75 21.52 3.29
CA ALA A 684 18.18 22.84 2.95
C ALA A 684 17.30 23.40 4.07
N ASP A 685 16.52 22.56 4.76
CA ASP A 685 15.64 22.97 5.85
C ASP A 685 16.40 23.23 7.17
N LEU A 686 17.52 22.53 7.40
CA LEU A 686 18.24 22.57 8.67
C LEU A 686 19.53 23.40 8.63
N ALA A 687 20.00 23.83 7.46
CA ALA A 687 21.22 24.62 7.33
C ALA A 687 21.11 26.00 8.00
N ARG A 688 19.92 26.45 8.41
CA ARG A 688 19.71 27.75 9.07
C ARG A 688 18.80 27.58 10.30
N PRO A 689 18.97 28.41 11.35
CA PRO A 689 18.03 28.44 12.47
C PRO A 689 16.62 28.73 11.93
N THR A 690 15.66 27.87 12.23
CA THR A 690 14.27 28.01 11.80
C THR A 690 13.40 28.28 13.01
N PRO A 691 12.70 29.44 13.07
CA PRO A 691 11.78 29.75 14.16
C PRO A 691 10.62 28.75 14.25
N VAL A 692 10.30 28.35 15.48
CA VAL A 692 9.08 27.59 15.81
C VAL A 692 8.20 28.47 16.68
N LEU A 693 6.92 28.56 16.32
CA LEU A 693 5.91 29.26 17.08
C LEU A 693 4.96 28.20 17.64
N ALA A 694 4.95 28.06 18.96
CA ALA A 694 4.23 26.98 19.65
C ALA A 694 3.04 27.54 20.41
N ASP A 695 2.00 26.70 20.55
CA ASP A 695 0.83 26.95 21.38
C ASP A 695 0.13 28.30 21.13
N ILE A 696 0.15 28.78 19.88
CA ILE A 696 -0.42 30.06 19.49
C ILE A 696 -1.94 30.01 19.71
N PRO A 697 -2.49 30.75 20.70
CA PRO A 697 -3.92 30.78 20.94
C PRO A 697 -4.59 31.62 19.85
N VAL A 698 -5.53 30.99 19.12
CA VAL A 698 -6.31 31.68 18.10
C VAL A 698 -7.81 31.45 18.23
N VAL A 699 -8.55 32.40 17.70
CA VAL A 699 -9.99 32.27 17.44
C VAL A 699 -10.23 30.98 16.64
N GLY A 700 -11.07 30.10 17.18
CA GLY A 700 -11.30 28.80 16.56
C GLY A 700 -11.90 28.90 15.16
N ASP A 701 -11.24 28.28 14.18
CA ASP A 701 -11.65 28.27 12.78
C ASP A 701 -11.69 26.83 12.27
N PRO A 702 -12.88 26.20 12.16
CA PRO A 702 -13.02 24.80 11.80
C PRO A 702 -12.51 24.46 10.38
N ARG A 703 -12.10 25.46 9.60
CA ARG A 703 -11.56 25.30 8.25
C ARG A 703 -10.05 25.05 8.23
N VAL A 704 -9.31 25.52 9.23
CA VAL A 704 -7.86 25.33 9.33
C VAL A 704 -7.57 23.91 9.78
N GLN A 705 -6.71 23.21 9.03
CA GLN A 705 -6.34 21.80 9.28
C GLN A 705 -4.83 21.60 9.40
N LEU A 706 -4.44 20.42 9.88
CA LEU A 706 -3.04 20.01 9.96
C LEU A 706 -2.39 20.01 8.56
N GLY A 707 -1.19 20.58 8.44
CA GLY A 707 -0.47 20.73 7.17
C GLY A 707 -0.89 21.93 6.32
N ASP A 708 -1.91 22.69 6.72
CA ASP A 708 -2.24 23.97 6.07
C ASP A 708 -1.11 24.99 6.28
N VAL A 709 -0.94 25.88 5.32
CA VAL A 709 0.01 27.01 5.43
C VAL A 709 -0.78 28.27 5.80
N VAL A 710 -0.33 28.96 6.84
CA VAL A 710 -0.94 30.21 7.31
C VAL A 710 0.09 31.33 7.35
N THR A 711 -0.40 32.55 7.20
CA THR A 711 0.39 33.78 7.31
C THR A 711 0.04 34.47 8.62
N LEU A 712 1.00 34.71 9.50
CA LEU A 712 0.83 35.56 10.67
C LEU A 712 1.19 37.00 10.31
N THR A 713 0.39 37.96 10.77
CA THR A 713 0.68 39.39 10.61
C THR A 713 0.43 40.12 11.92
N ASP A 714 1.51 40.63 12.51
CA ASP A 714 1.50 41.42 13.74
C ASP A 714 2.23 42.76 13.49
N PRO A 715 1.57 43.73 12.84
CA PRO A 715 2.22 44.97 12.42
C PRO A 715 2.66 45.85 13.60
N THR A 716 2.11 45.60 14.80
CA THR A 716 2.37 46.36 16.02
C THR A 716 3.38 45.67 16.96
N GLY A 717 3.59 44.36 16.82
CA GLY A 717 4.52 43.57 17.63
C GLY A 717 5.68 42.97 16.83
N LEU A 718 5.69 41.65 16.64
CA LEU A 718 6.83 40.92 16.03
C LEU A 718 7.02 41.17 14.53
N GLY A 719 6.15 41.96 13.90
CA GLY A 719 6.17 42.27 12.47
C GLY A 719 5.45 41.20 11.63
N GLY A 720 5.85 41.07 10.38
CA GLY A 720 5.26 40.12 9.43
C GLY A 720 5.43 40.59 7.98
N PRO A 721 5.03 39.76 7.00
CA PRO A 721 4.31 38.49 7.16
C PRO A 721 5.24 37.31 7.54
N ILE A 722 4.84 36.50 8.53
CA ILE A 722 5.50 35.21 8.85
C ILE A 722 4.66 34.09 8.24
N THR A 723 5.24 33.27 7.37
CA THR A 723 4.54 32.13 6.77
C THR A 723 4.97 30.83 7.45
N GLY A 724 4.00 30.03 7.91
CA GLY A 724 4.26 28.77 8.59
C GLY A 724 3.26 27.67 8.27
N SER A 725 3.71 26.42 8.32
CA SER A 725 2.85 25.23 8.19
C SER A 725 2.33 24.80 9.56
N VAL A 726 1.05 24.45 9.66
CA VAL A 726 0.43 23.93 10.89
C VAL A 726 0.94 22.51 11.14
N ILE A 727 1.78 22.33 12.18
CA ILE A 727 2.34 21.03 12.56
C ILE A 727 1.70 20.43 13.81
N ALA A 728 0.97 21.23 14.59
CA ALA A 728 0.05 20.74 15.60
C ALA A 728 -1.18 21.65 15.69
N LEU A 729 -2.32 21.05 16.02
CA LEU A 729 -3.61 21.70 16.18
C LEU A 729 -4.32 21.05 17.36
N ARG A 730 -4.65 21.87 18.36
CA ARG A 730 -5.61 21.51 19.42
C ARG A 730 -6.84 22.39 19.28
N ARG A 731 -7.95 21.79 18.88
CA ARG A 731 -9.25 22.46 18.71
C ARG A 731 -10.15 22.09 19.87
N SER A 732 -10.69 23.07 20.57
CA SER A 732 -11.62 22.85 21.68
C SER A 732 -12.92 23.61 21.46
N HIS A 733 -14.03 22.94 21.74
CA HIS A 733 -15.35 23.55 21.86
C HIS A 733 -15.84 23.35 23.29
N SER A 734 -16.31 24.42 23.92
CA SER A 734 -17.03 24.35 25.20
C SER A 734 -18.26 25.25 25.21
N THR A 735 -19.21 24.92 26.07
CA THR A 735 -20.42 25.75 26.29
C THR A 735 -20.10 27.14 26.84
N SER A 736 -18.97 27.30 27.56
CA SER A 736 -18.58 28.55 28.22
C SER A 736 -17.61 29.42 27.41
N GLU A 737 -16.65 28.82 26.71
CA GLU A 737 -15.58 29.55 25.99
C GLU A 737 -15.81 29.55 24.48
N GLY A 738 -16.77 28.78 23.98
CA GLY A 738 -17.05 28.65 22.57
C GLY A 738 -16.01 27.81 21.84
N LEU A 739 -15.65 28.21 20.61
CA LEU A 739 -14.69 27.50 19.76
C LEU A 739 -13.32 28.20 19.77
N THR A 740 -12.28 27.47 20.17
CA THR A 740 -10.90 27.94 20.30
C THR A 740 -9.92 26.97 19.66
N ASP A 741 -8.82 27.50 19.13
CA ASP A 741 -7.72 26.71 18.57
C ASP A 741 -6.40 27.08 19.24
N ARG A 742 -5.51 26.11 19.38
CA ARG A 742 -4.08 26.32 19.63
C ARG A 742 -3.28 25.72 18.48
N LEU A 743 -2.44 26.53 17.85
CA LEU A 743 -1.64 26.14 16.69
C LEU A 743 -0.16 26.09 17.05
N THR A 744 0.52 25.06 16.57
CA THR A 744 1.99 25.06 16.48
C THR A 744 2.36 25.18 15.01
N LEU A 745 3.14 26.21 14.68
CA LEU A 745 3.55 26.54 13.33
C LEU A 745 5.06 26.35 13.16
N ARG A 746 5.44 25.70 12.07
CA ARG A 746 6.83 25.67 11.61
C ARG A 746 7.01 26.68 10.49
N THR A 747 7.85 27.68 10.71
CA THR A 747 8.18 28.66 9.67
C THR A 747 9.09 28.04 8.62
N ARG A 748 9.09 28.62 7.42
CA ARG A 748 10.13 28.33 6.44
C ARG A 748 11.26 29.36 6.56
N PRO A 749 12.52 28.96 6.32
CA PRO A 749 13.58 29.93 6.13
C PRO A 749 13.17 30.94 5.05
N PRO A 750 13.39 32.25 5.24
CA PRO A 750 13.23 33.20 4.15
C PRO A 750 14.15 32.80 3.00
N ALA A 751 13.59 32.83 1.78
CA ALA A 751 14.27 32.48 0.53
C ALA A 751 15.53 33.33 0.31
#